data_AF-A0A1V6C2Z7-F1
#
_entry.id   AF-A0A1V6C2Z7-F1
#
_cell.length_a   1.000
_cell.length_b   1.000
_cell.length_c   1.000
_cell.angle_alpha   90.00
_cell.angle_beta   90.00
_cell.angle_gamma   90.00
#
_symmetry.space_group_name_H-M   'P 1'
#
loop_
_entity.id
_entity.type
_entity.pdbx_description
1 polymer ?
#
loop_
_entity_poly.entity_id
_entity_poly.type
_entity_poly.pdbx_seq_one_letter_code
_entity_poly.pdbx_strand_id
1 'polypeptide(L)'
;MKNTLYWLLICGILLAGCEKKTTFQQPGNQNLERLQDTAQVYPGIARIKVTGQMAELLSKSTSAAEQVFAGLDVRSCRRVFPFAGKFEARTREAGLHLWYTVTFDQNRPLTKTAISLSELEGVQQVEYIPRKKTQEATGGLFPFNDSYFSKQWHLYNDGSISSDFIAGADINVKDVWKYYTTGDSRVIVAIVDTGVDITHPDLVDNLWVNQAELHGVEGVDDDNNGIIDDLYGANFITHTAYIRPEEHGTHVAGIVAATNNNSLGVCGVAGGKGNGTGIRLMICQIMDEYNSIGDEAGGIKYAADNGAVICQNSWSYTDISYLPQSTKEAIDYFITYAGYDESGNQTGPMAGGLVVFAAGNDNTNISYPAMYEKVLSVAAIAPDYQKAYYSNYGNWVSISAPGGDAYYSMGQIYSTLTNGQYGFKQGTSMACPNVSGVAALVVSHAGRPGFTSDDLKQILVDNASPVMFSYYPQCVSSMGSGVVDAFASIASLSTIPPNTVDEITARVYSNNIELTWKVPEDEDDVKAFIFDVLTSSAQGDSLKLAHVKTGNKEAGDTVSLEVSDLDFNTPYLFTITASDFAGNRAGASEPLLVRTKENNPPIIEPLGGTRLVLKSHEEKTLSFKISDPDGHSLTAALEPASSALSVALKDTLVTVKVDGKLAQAGSYTVSLKVSDPYGGTTIVEIDYTVLPNTTPRILSTPDNINLNRTGAGKTLKLTDYFTDDDGETLAYTVTFNPQGFATGTISDGMLNVAGKKFGLTTMTVTATDALKASCSVDILVLTRDGNQPVDLYPNPVTDVLNIRTGEKTGAEVTITSSSGARVLKGTYEISPFQPARIDMTTLSGGVYSVSINIKGVIITRNIVKL
;
A
#
# COMPACT_ATOMS: atom_id res chain seq x y z
N MET A 1 13.64 87.31 -54.58
CA MET A 1 12.40 87.94 -55.09
C MET A 1 11.34 86.87 -55.22
N LYS A 2 10.18 87.10 -54.60
CA LYS A 2 8.84 86.67 -55.02
C LYS A 2 8.59 85.18 -55.35
N ASN A 3 7.87 84.57 -54.42
CA ASN A 3 6.50 84.08 -54.63
C ASN A 3 6.24 82.77 -55.41
N THR A 4 5.75 81.78 -54.64
CA THR A 4 4.35 81.28 -54.73
C THR A 4 4.06 80.14 -55.73
N LEU A 5 3.90 78.94 -55.15
CA LEU A 5 2.64 78.15 -55.15
C LEU A 5 2.25 77.34 -56.42
N TYR A 6 2.44 76.03 -56.31
CA TYR A 6 1.47 74.92 -56.49
C TYR A 6 1.25 74.14 -57.82
N TRP A 7 1.06 72.82 -57.59
CA TRP A 7 0.38 71.71 -58.30
C TRP A 7 1.16 70.77 -59.29
N LEU A 8 1.37 69.53 -58.78
CA LEU A 8 1.34 68.15 -59.34
C LEU A 8 2.47 67.46 -60.15
N LEU A 9 2.79 66.26 -59.61
CA LEU A 9 3.07 64.92 -60.19
C LEU A 9 4.42 64.53 -60.88
N ILE A 10 5.11 63.59 -60.19
CA ILE A 10 5.55 62.22 -60.59
C ILE A 10 6.73 61.97 -61.57
N CYS A 11 7.73 61.28 -60.98
CA CYS A 11 8.57 60.12 -61.38
C CYS A 11 9.54 60.08 -62.58
N GLY A 12 10.74 59.53 -62.27
CA GLY A 12 11.34 58.36 -62.96
C GLY A 12 12.73 58.56 -63.58
N ILE A 13 13.87 58.22 -62.93
CA ILE A 13 14.66 56.94 -63.02
C ILE A 13 15.43 56.80 -64.36
N LEU A 14 16.67 56.31 -64.54
CA LEU A 14 17.93 55.95 -63.83
C LEU A 14 18.78 55.18 -64.89
N LEU A 15 20.13 55.22 -64.84
CA LEU A 15 21.05 54.36 -65.63
C LEU A 15 22.25 53.90 -64.76
N ALA A 16 22.88 52.80 -65.16
CA ALA A 16 23.77 51.91 -64.40
C ALA A 16 25.30 52.12 -64.56
N GLY A 17 26.13 51.50 -63.69
CA GLY A 17 27.57 51.22 -63.93
C GLY A 17 28.43 50.71 -62.73
N CYS A 18 28.72 49.39 -62.71
CA CYS A 18 29.78 48.52 -62.09
C CYS A 18 30.73 48.89 -60.90
N GLU A 19 30.92 47.97 -59.92
CA GLU A 19 32.16 47.17 -59.71
C GLU A 19 32.08 46.03 -58.62
N LYS A 20 32.79 44.91 -58.91
CA LYS A 20 33.30 43.75 -58.13
C LYS A 20 32.44 43.00 -57.06
N LYS A 21 32.08 41.74 -57.39
CA LYS A 21 31.56 40.70 -56.47
C LYS A 21 32.70 39.87 -55.87
N THR A 22 32.82 39.89 -54.54
CA THR A 22 33.50 38.86 -53.73
C THR A 22 32.50 37.73 -53.48
N THR A 23 32.91 36.49 -53.73
CA THR A 23 32.07 35.29 -53.59
C THR A 23 31.80 35.00 -52.12
N PHE A 24 30.56 35.23 -51.65
CA PHE A 24 30.02 34.56 -50.47
C PHE A 24 29.22 33.35 -50.95
N GLN A 25 29.51 32.17 -50.39
CA GLN A 25 28.69 30.97 -50.54
C GLN A 25 27.24 31.32 -50.18
N GLN A 26 26.30 31.03 -51.09
CA GLN A 26 24.90 30.93 -50.70
C GLN A 26 24.75 29.77 -49.70
N PRO A 27 24.07 29.96 -48.56
CA PRO A 27 23.65 28.83 -47.75
C PRO A 27 22.73 27.96 -48.58
N GLY A 28 23.16 26.73 -48.84
CA GLY A 28 22.42 25.75 -49.61
C GLY A 28 21.04 25.47 -49.01
N ASN A 29 20.14 25.08 -49.91
CA ASN A 29 18.73 24.77 -49.72
C ASN A 29 18.50 23.53 -48.81
N GLN A 30 18.81 23.63 -47.51
CA GLN A 30 18.72 22.53 -46.53
C GLN A 30 17.28 22.16 -46.12
N ASN A 31 16.24 22.84 -46.63
CA ASN A 31 14.85 22.62 -46.21
C ASN A 31 14.17 21.42 -46.87
N LEU A 32 14.69 20.87 -47.98
CA LEU A 32 14.02 19.80 -48.73
C LEU A 32 14.28 18.38 -48.18
N GLU A 33 15.40 18.13 -47.51
CA GLU A 33 15.72 16.78 -46.97
C GLU A 33 14.89 16.37 -45.74
N ARG A 34 14.22 17.32 -45.07
CA ARG A 34 13.41 17.08 -43.84
C ARG A 34 11.92 16.83 -44.09
N LEU A 35 11.46 16.85 -45.34
CA LEU A 35 10.05 16.75 -45.70
C LEU A 35 9.72 15.34 -46.25
N GLN A 36 9.69 14.32 -45.39
CA GLN A 36 9.23 12.97 -45.75
C GLN A 36 7.86 12.65 -45.13
N ASP A 37 6.94 12.10 -45.93
CA ASP A 37 5.65 11.60 -45.43
C ASP A 37 5.86 10.43 -44.47
N THR A 38 5.47 10.60 -43.21
CA THR A 38 5.48 9.55 -42.18
C THR A 38 4.11 9.44 -41.51
N ALA A 39 3.79 8.29 -40.92
CA ALA A 39 2.57 8.12 -40.12
C ALA A 39 2.54 9.02 -38.86
N GLN A 40 3.66 9.68 -38.55
CA GLN A 40 3.87 10.50 -37.34
C GLN A 40 3.51 11.97 -37.54
N VAL A 41 2.95 12.39 -38.69
CA VAL A 41 2.52 13.77 -38.96
C VAL A 41 1.04 13.80 -39.39
N TYR A 42 0.36 14.93 -39.19
CA TYR A 42 -1.04 15.10 -39.60
C TYR A 42 -1.15 15.36 -41.11
N PRO A 43 -1.91 14.56 -41.88
CA PRO A 43 -2.14 14.84 -43.30
C PRO A 43 -3.04 16.07 -43.49
N GLY A 44 -2.90 16.76 -44.62
CA GLY A 44 -3.78 17.89 -44.98
C GLY A 44 -3.50 19.22 -44.27
N ILE A 45 -2.40 19.34 -43.50
CA ILE A 45 -2.06 20.55 -42.76
C ILE A 45 -0.53 20.75 -42.66
N ALA A 46 -0.07 21.99 -42.82
CA ALA A 46 1.32 22.38 -42.64
C ALA A 46 1.43 23.80 -42.06
N ARG A 47 2.57 24.12 -41.46
CA ARG A 47 2.92 25.50 -41.08
C ARG A 47 3.93 26.06 -42.07
N ILE A 48 3.80 27.33 -42.39
CA ILE A 48 4.74 28.07 -43.22
C ILE A 48 5.22 29.30 -42.47
N LYS A 49 6.50 29.63 -42.61
CA LYS A 49 7.03 30.94 -42.28
C LYS A 49 7.14 31.74 -43.56
N VAL A 50 6.60 32.95 -43.58
CA VAL A 50 6.59 33.81 -44.77
C VAL A 50 7.41 35.09 -44.55
N THR A 51 7.74 35.80 -45.62
CA THR A 51 8.36 37.12 -45.55
C THR A 51 7.38 38.17 -45.02
N GLY A 52 7.89 39.29 -44.48
CA GLY A 52 7.05 40.39 -44.00
C GLY A 52 6.07 40.91 -45.06
N GLN A 53 6.51 40.99 -46.33
CA GLN A 53 5.65 41.41 -47.44
C GLN A 53 4.49 40.43 -47.68
N MET A 54 4.75 39.12 -47.64
CA MET A 54 3.71 38.10 -47.79
C MET A 54 2.78 38.05 -46.57
N ALA A 55 3.30 38.25 -45.35
CA ALA A 55 2.48 38.35 -44.14
C ALA A 55 1.53 39.55 -44.16
N GLU A 56 1.95 40.69 -44.74
CA GLU A 56 1.09 41.87 -44.96
C GLU A 56 0.02 41.66 -46.02
N LEU A 57 0.24 40.77 -46.99
CA LEU A 57 -0.79 40.41 -47.97
C LEU A 57 -1.81 39.45 -47.35
N LEU A 58 -1.35 38.45 -46.61
CA LEU A 58 -2.19 37.46 -45.94
C LEU A 58 -3.04 38.04 -44.80
N SER A 59 -2.66 39.19 -44.23
CA SER A 59 -3.40 39.86 -43.15
C SER A 59 -4.55 40.75 -43.63
N LYS A 60 -4.63 41.08 -44.93
CA LYS A 60 -5.58 42.07 -45.46
C LYS A 60 -7.00 41.53 -45.70
N SER A 61 -7.13 40.27 -46.11
CA SER A 61 -8.43 39.60 -46.28
C SER A 61 -8.24 38.10 -46.57
N THR A 62 -9.30 37.31 -46.38
CA THR A 62 -9.37 35.91 -46.85
C THR A 62 -9.19 35.78 -48.36
N SER A 63 -9.67 36.75 -49.15
CA SER A 63 -9.50 36.78 -50.61
C SER A 63 -8.05 37.02 -51.06
N ALA A 64 -7.22 37.67 -50.24
CA ALA A 64 -5.80 37.84 -50.53
C ALA A 64 -5.02 36.52 -50.34
N ALA A 65 -5.40 35.70 -49.36
CA ALA A 65 -4.83 34.36 -49.20
C ALA A 65 -5.17 33.45 -50.39
N GLU A 66 -6.39 33.50 -50.92
CA GLU A 66 -6.79 32.74 -52.11
C GLU A 66 -5.97 33.11 -53.37
N GLN A 67 -5.59 34.38 -53.51
CA GLN A 67 -4.71 34.84 -54.60
C GLN A 67 -3.25 34.40 -54.41
N VAL A 68 -2.75 34.46 -53.17
CA VAL A 68 -1.37 34.05 -52.82
C VAL A 68 -1.15 32.56 -53.03
N PHE A 69 -2.15 31.74 -52.73
CA PHE A 69 -2.11 30.28 -52.92
C PHE A 69 -2.79 29.84 -54.23
N ALA A 70 -3.01 30.73 -55.18
CA ALA A 70 -3.68 30.41 -56.45
C ALA A 70 -2.92 29.31 -57.22
N GLY A 71 -3.62 28.23 -57.57
CA GLY A 71 -3.02 27.05 -58.19
C GLY A 71 -2.52 25.98 -57.19
N LEU A 72 -2.61 26.24 -55.88
CA LEU A 72 -2.44 25.27 -54.82
C LEU A 72 -3.79 24.97 -54.16
N ASP A 73 -4.07 23.70 -53.83
CA ASP A 73 -5.34 23.27 -53.20
C ASP A 73 -5.43 23.67 -51.71
N VAL A 74 -5.06 24.90 -51.36
CA VAL A 74 -5.11 25.42 -50.00
C VAL A 74 -6.57 25.76 -49.65
N ARG A 75 -7.10 25.09 -48.63
CA ARG A 75 -8.48 25.22 -48.14
C ARG A 75 -8.63 26.31 -47.08
N SER A 76 -7.59 26.57 -46.30
CA SER A 76 -7.56 27.70 -45.37
C SER A 76 -6.13 28.10 -45.06
N CYS A 77 -5.94 29.39 -44.77
CA CYS A 77 -4.69 29.93 -44.27
C CYS A 77 -5.02 30.84 -43.09
N ARG A 78 -4.40 30.60 -41.93
CA ARG A 78 -4.57 31.42 -40.72
C ARG A 78 -3.23 31.62 -40.03
N ARG A 79 -3.05 32.70 -39.27
CA ARG A 79 -1.84 32.85 -38.47
C ARG A 79 -1.70 31.70 -37.46
N VAL A 80 -0.46 31.25 -37.24
CA VAL A 80 -0.12 30.33 -36.15
C VAL A 80 -0.28 31.05 -34.81
N PHE A 81 0.20 32.30 -34.74
CA PHE A 81 0.09 33.16 -33.57
C PHE A 81 -1.01 34.22 -33.82
N PRO A 82 -2.12 34.21 -33.04
CA PRO A 82 -3.20 35.17 -33.19
C PRO A 82 -2.74 36.64 -33.06
N PHE A 83 -3.55 37.57 -33.58
CA PHE A 83 -3.30 39.00 -33.40
C PHE A 83 -3.27 39.37 -31.91
N ALA A 84 -2.24 40.09 -31.48
CA ALA A 84 -1.96 40.36 -30.06
C ALA A 84 -2.49 41.73 -29.58
N GLY A 85 -3.41 42.35 -30.32
CA GLY A 85 -4.02 43.64 -29.97
C GLY A 85 -2.97 44.73 -29.75
N LYS A 86 -2.95 45.34 -28.56
CA LYS A 86 -1.98 46.40 -28.20
C LYS A 86 -0.51 45.94 -28.20
N PHE A 87 -0.25 44.62 -28.20
CA PHE A 87 1.10 44.02 -28.25
C PHE A 87 1.50 43.53 -29.64
N GLU A 88 0.72 43.85 -30.67
CA GLU A 88 0.99 43.44 -32.06
C GLU A 88 2.36 43.92 -32.55
N ALA A 89 2.83 45.09 -32.09
CA ALA A 89 4.16 45.60 -32.43
C ALA A 89 5.28 44.63 -31.98
N ARG A 90 5.19 44.09 -30.75
CA ARG A 90 6.16 43.11 -30.22
C ARG A 90 6.08 41.77 -30.95
N THR A 91 4.86 41.33 -31.27
CA THR A 91 4.63 40.10 -32.06
C THR A 91 5.21 40.24 -33.47
N ARG A 92 5.23 41.46 -34.00
CA ARG A 92 5.82 41.78 -35.30
C ARG A 92 7.34 41.84 -35.26
N GLU A 93 7.89 42.50 -34.25
CA GLU A 93 9.32 42.58 -33.97
C GLU A 93 9.96 41.20 -33.76
N ALA A 94 9.31 40.33 -32.99
CA ALA A 94 9.75 38.95 -32.78
C ALA A 94 9.57 38.05 -34.02
N GLY A 95 9.04 38.57 -35.14
CA GLY A 95 8.80 37.80 -36.36
C GLY A 95 7.71 36.73 -36.23
N LEU A 96 6.93 36.71 -35.15
CA LEU A 96 5.88 35.70 -34.92
C LEU A 96 4.69 35.87 -35.86
N HIS A 97 4.38 37.11 -36.24
CA HIS A 97 3.35 37.43 -37.23
C HIS A 97 3.58 36.84 -38.64
N LEU A 98 4.78 36.30 -38.89
CA LEU A 98 5.19 35.69 -40.16
C LEU A 98 4.77 34.22 -40.28
N TRP A 99 4.23 33.60 -39.23
CA TRP A 99 3.88 32.19 -39.23
C TRP A 99 2.40 31.96 -39.54
N TYR A 100 2.14 31.10 -40.52
CA TYR A 100 0.79 30.74 -40.96
C TYR A 100 0.60 29.22 -41.00
N THR A 101 -0.56 28.76 -40.55
CA THR A 101 -1.03 27.38 -40.75
C THR A 101 -1.86 27.34 -42.02
N VAL A 102 -1.48 26.48 -42.95
CA VAL A 102 -2.20 26.21 -44.19
C VAL A 102 -2.79 24.81 -44.16
N THR A 103 -4.06 24.68 -44.54
CA THR A 103 -4.73 23.39 -44.71
C THR A 103 -5.00 23.12 -46.18
N PHE A 104 -5.02 21.87 -46.59
CA PHE A 104 -5.26 21.41 -47.97
C PHE A 104 -5.99 20.06 -47.93
N ASP A 105 -6.27 19.48 -49.10
CA ASP A 105 -6.89 18.16 -49.16
C ASP A 105 -6.00 17.10 -48.49
N GLN A 106 -6.55 16.45 -47.46
CA GLN A 106 -5.90 15.37 -46.70
C GLN A 106 -5.53 14.15 -47.55
N ASN A 107 -6.12 14.00 -48.75
CA ASN A 107 -5.83 12.92 -49.68
C ASN A 107 -4.60 13.17 -50.58
N ARG A 108 -4.01 14.38 -50.53
CA ARG A 108 -2.80 14.73 -51.28
C ARG A 108 -1.55 14.44 -50.43
N PRO A 109 -0.51 13.77 -50.97
CA PRO A 109 0.74 13.54 -50.25
C PRO A 109 1.33 14.86 -49.71
N LEU A 110 1.61 14.87 -48.41
CA LEU A 110 2.01 16.06 -47.66
C LEU A 110 3.39 16.57 -48.14
N THR A 111 4.24 15.68 -48.63
CA THR A 111 5.50 15.94 -49.33
C THR A 111 5.32 16.79 -50.59
N LYS A 112 4.39 16.42 -51.47
CA LYS A 112 4.14 17.16 -52.72
C LYS A 112 3.62 18.56 -52.44
N THR A 113 2.77 18.70 -51.42
CA THR A 113 2.21 20.00 -51.04
C THR A 113 3.25 20.90 -50.37
N ALA A 114 4.11 20.36 -49.51
CA ALA A 114 5.15 21.16 -48.86
C ALA A 114 6.25 21.63 -49.83
N ILE A 115 6.62 20.82 -50.83
CA ILE A 115 7.48 21.30 -51.93
C ILE A 115 6.82 22.48 -52.64
N SER A 116 5.55 22.33 -53.03
CA SER A 116 4.82 23.39 -53.74
C SER A 116 4.68 24.67 -52.92
N LEU A 117 4.50 24.55 -51.59
CA LEU A 117 4.50 25.70 -50.68
C LEU A 117 5.88 26.35 -50.53
N SER A 118 6.95 25.55 -50.52
CA SER A 118 8.33 26.06 -50.41
C SER A 118 8.82 26.78 -51.67
N GLU A 119 8.21 26.50 -52.82
CA GLU A 119 8.51 27.15 -54.10
C GLU A 119 7.80 28.50 -54.27
N LEU A 120 6.82 28.83 -53.40
CA LEU A 120 6.14 30.12 -53.45
C LEU A 120 7.08 31.26 -53.06
N GLU A 121 7.12 32.29 -53.90
CA GLU A 121 7.85 33.51 -53.60
C GLU A 121 7.31 34.15 -52.32
N GLY A 122 8.17 34.24 -51.31
CA GLY A 122 7.82 34.75 -49.99
C GLY A 122 7.64 33.69 -48.91
N VAL A 123 7.61 32.39 -49.22
CA VAL A 123 7.69 31.32 -48.20
C VAL A 123 9.16 31.05 -47.88
N GLN A 124 9.53 31.18 -46.61
CA GLN A 124 10.89 30.99 -46.11
C GLN A 124 11.11 29.59 -45.56
N GLN A 125 10.05 28.96 -45.03
CA GLN A 125 10.12 27.65 -44.40
C GLN A 125 8.76 26.96 -44.44
N VAL A 126 8.76 25.63 -44.57
CA VAL A 126 7.58 24.78 -44.45
C VAL A 126 7.86 23.73 -43.37
N GLU A 127 6.89 23.51 -42.47
CA GLU A 127 6.98 22.61 -41.32
C GLU A 127 5.76 21.68 -41.27
N TYR A 128 5.99 20.39 -41.05
CA TYR A 128 4.93 19.41 -40.78
C TYR A 128 4.48 19.46 -39.33
N ILE A 129 3.19 19.19 -39.11
CA ILE A 129 2.65 19.10 -37.76
C ILE A 129 2.77 17.65 -37.28
N PRO A 130 3.66 17.31 -36.33
CA PRO A 130 3.76 15.97 -35.78
C PRO A 130 2.51 15.60 -34.99
N ARG A 131 2.15 14.30 -35.02
CA ARG A 131 1.18 13.69 -34.12
C ARG A 131 1.81 13.60 -32.74
N LYS A 132 1.10 14.09 -31.73
CA LYS A 132 1.56 14.02 -30.33
C LYS A 132 1.27 12.63 -29.79
N LYS A 133 2.22 12.06 -29.04
CA LYS A 133 2.03 10.82 -28.30
C LYS A 133 1.57 11.21 -26.89
N THR A 134 0.31 10.98 -26.57
CA THR A 134 -0.18 11.06 -25.19
C THR A 134 0.22 9.77 -24.49
N GLN A 135 1.13 9.85 -23.54
CA GLN A 135 1.17 8.89 -22.44
C GLN A 135 0.13 9.38 -21.43
N GLU A 136 -0.97 8.65 -21.32
CA GLU A 136 -1.91 8.85 -20.23
C GLU A 136 -1.23 8.38 -18.94
N ALA A 137 -0.82 9.33 -18.10
CA ALA A 137 -0.76 9.09 -16.67
C ALA A 137 -2.21 8.98 -16.21
N THR A 138 -2.59 7.79 -15.74
CA THR A 138 -3.89 7.54 -15.13
C THR A 138 -4.11 8.51 -13.98
N GLY A 139 -5.18 9.31 -14.09
CA GLY A 139 -5.51 10.37 -13.14
C GLY A 139 -5.82 9.87 -11.73
N GLY A 140 -5.39 10.68 -10.76
CA GLY A 140 -5.69 10.51 -9.34
C GLY A 140 -5.16 11.67 -8.51
N LEU A 141 -5.97 12.73 -8.36
CA LEU A 141 -6.03 13.63 -7.19
C LEU A 141 -4.78 14.44 -6.74
N PHE A 142 -4.21 15.27 -7.62
CA PHE A 142 -3.33 16.38 -7.22
C PHE A 142 -3.37 17.54 -8.25
N PRO A 143 -3.34 18.84 -7.87
CA PRO A 143 -3.63 19.96 -8.81
C PRO A 143 -2.61 20.16 -9.94
N PHE A 144 -1.40 19.60 -9.84
CA PHE A 144 -0.32 19.87 -10.78
C PHE A 144 0.08 18.63 -11.60
N ASN A 145 0.65 18.85 -12.77
CA ASN A 145 0.87 17.83 -13.81
C ASN A 145 2.35 17.42 -13.99
N ASP A 146 3.18 17.78 -13.02
CA ASP A 146 4.64 17.61 -13.03
C ASP A 146 5.03 16.13 -12.97
N SER A 147 5.89 15.72 -13.90
CA SER A 147 6.08 14.31 -14.25
C SER A 147 6.71 13.43 -13.16
N TYR A 148 7.40 14.04 -12.20
CA TYR A 148 8.10 13.36 -11.10
C TYR A 148 7.54 13.69 -9.72
N PHE A 149 6.37 14.33 -9.64
CA PHE A 149 5.72 14.63 -8.36
C PHE A 149 5.54 13.38 -7.47
N SER A 150 5.24 12.23 -8.08
CA SER A 150 5.09 10.95 -7.36
C SER A 150 6.37 10.44 -6.67
N LYS A 151 7.54 11.05 -6.93
CA LYS A 151 8.81 10.75 -6.25
C LYS A 151 9.08 11.68 -5.07
N GLN A 152 8.25 12.71 -4.86
CA GLN A 152 8.47 13.76 -3.88
C GLN A 152 7.63 13.51 -2.62
N TRP A 153 7.97 12.43 -1.90
CA TRP A 153 7.28 12.06 -0.66
C TRP A 153 7.24 13.19 0.37
N HIS A 154 8.26 14.06 0.40
CA HIS A 154 8.30 15.23 1.27
C HIS A 154 7.13 16.20 1.07
N LEU A 155 6.52 16.24 -0.13
CA LEU A 155 5.36 17.08 -0.45
C LEU A 155 4.03 16.34 -0.21
N TYR A 156 4.04 15.02 -0.41
CA TYR A 156 2.88 14.16 -0.20
C TYR A 156 3.31 12.70 0.00
N ASN A 157 3.01 12.15 1.17
CA ASN A 157 3.28 10.78 1.57
C ASN A 157 2.00 10.12 2.08
N ASP A 158 1.37 9.29 1.24
CA ASP A 158 0.21 8.47 1.62
C ASP A 158 0.59 7.03 2.03
N GLY A 159 1.89 6.76 2.19
CA GLY A 159 2.43 5.42 2.47
C GLY A 159 2.46 4.49 1.25
N SER A 160 2.11 4.95 0.04
CA SER A 160 2.07 4.08 -1.14
C SER A 160 3.43 3.84 -1.80
N ILE A 161 4.44 4.68 -1.53
CA ILE A 161 5.77 4.59 -2.14
C ILE A 161 6.54 3.35 -1.65
N SER A 162 6.43 3.04 -0.36
CA SER A 162 7.05 1.85 0.26
C SER A 162 6.32 1.50 1.56
N SER A 163 6.33 0.21 1.94
CA SER A 163 5.75 -0.26 3.21
C SER A 163 6.44 0.31 4.46
N ASP A 164 7.66 0.82 4.31
CA ASP A 164 8.43 1.44 5.39
C ASP A 164 8.07 2.92 5.59
N PHE A 165 7.26 3.50 4.71
CA PHE A 165 6.88 4.91 4.79
C PHE A 165 5.62 5.06 5.65
N ILE A 166 5.63 6.05 6.53
CA ILE A 166 4.46 6.37 7.36
C ILE A 166 3.68 7.48 6.68
N ALA A 167 2.41 7.21 6.37
CA ALA A 167 1.52 8.20 5.77
C ALA A 167 1.44 9.47 6.64
N GLY A 168 1.51 10.63 6.00
CA GLY A 168 1.58 11.95 6.63
C GLY A 168 2.97 12.40 7.06
N ALA A 169 4.01 11.55 6.92
CA ALA A 169 5.40 11.98 7.11
C ALA A 169 5.85 12.82 5.91
N ASP A 170 5.31 14.03 5.82
CA ASP A 170 5.55 15.05 4.79
C ASP A 170 5.31 16.45 5.39
N ILE A 171 5.31 17.51 4.58
CA ILE A 171 5.13 18.89 5.05
C ILE A 171 3.68 19.39 5.00
N ASN A 172 2.69 18.55 4.68
CA ASN A 172 1.27 18.90 4.57
C ASN A 172 0.97 20.08 3.61
N VAL A 173 1.68 20.21 2.48
CA VAL A 173 1.53 21.36 1.55
C VAL A 173 0.34 21.25 0.58
N LYS A 174 -0.23 20.05 0.40
CA LYS A 174 -1.28 19.80 -0.59
C LYS A 174 -2.47 20.75 -0.46
N ASP A 175 -3.01 20.87 0.75
CA ASP A 175 -4.19 21.69 1.00
C ASP A 175 -3.84 23.18 0.96
N VAL A 176 -2.58 23.55 1.27
CA VAL A 176 -2.08 24.91 1.06
C VAL A 176 -2.22 25.34 -0.39
N TRP A 177 -1.73 24.51 -1.33
CA TRP A 177 -1.82 24.80 -2.77
C TRP A 177 -3.25 24.82 -3.29
N LYS A 178 -4.12 23.99 -2.71
CA LYS A 178 -5.51 23.90 -3.13
C LYS A 178 -6.32 25.12 -2.71
N TYR A 179 -6.11 25.62 -1.49
CA TYR A 179 -7.03 26.61 -0.90
C TYR A 179 -6.44 27.99 -0.66
N TYR A 180 -5.14 28.11 -0.39
CA TYR A 180 -4.57 29.37 0.10
C TYR A 180 -3.66 30.03 -0.93
N THR A 181 -2.52 29.41 -1.21
CA THR A 181 -1.50 30.00 -2.08
C THR A 181 -0.55 28.94 -2.61
N THR A 182 0.09 29.25 -3.72
CA THR A 182 1.15 28.44 -4.33
C THR A 182 2.49 29.15 -4.30
N GLY A 183 2.57 30.31 -3.65
CA GLY A 183 3.67 31.26 -3.74
C GLY A 183 3.22 32.59 -4.36
N ASP A 184 4.01 33.64 -4.13
CA ASP A 184 3.81 34.98 -4.68
C ASP A 184 5.17 35.59 -5.07
N SER A 185 5.24 36.14 -6.29
CA SER A 185 6.44 36.79 -6.84
C SER A 185 7.00 37.96 -6.03
N ARG A 186 6.23 38.53 -5.09
CA ARG A 186 6.67 39.55 -4.14
C ARG A 186 7.61 39.00 -3.06
N VAL A 187 7.60 37.69 -2.84
CA VAL A 187 8.48 37.03 -1.86
C VAL A 187 9.76 36.62 -2.55
N ILE A 188 10.89 37.14 -2.06
CA ILE A 188 12.22 36.80 -2.54
C ILE A 188 12.90 35.92 -1.49
N VAL A 189 13.39 34.76 -1.93
CA VAL A 189 14.16 33.80 -1.15
C VAL A 189 15.59 33.79 -1.69
N ALA A 190 16.55 34.12 -0.85
CA ALA A 190 17.96 34.00 -1.19
C ALA A 190 18.45 32.56 -0.97
N ILE A 191 19.13 32.01 -1.97
CA ILE A 191 19.81 30.72 -1.93
C ILE A 191 21.30 30.99 -1.75
N VAL A 192 21.78 30.91 -0.51
CA VAL A 192 23.19 31.10 -0.16
C VAL A 192 23.88 29.73 -0.18
N ASP A 193 24.48 29.37 -1.31
CA ASP A 193 24.91 27.97 -1.57
C ASP A 193 26.08 27.88 -2.58
N THR A 194 26.27 26.70 -3.17
CA THR A 194 27.26 26.30 -4.18
C THR A 194 27.03 26.94 -5.57
N GLY A 195 25.90 27.58 -5.80
CA GLY A 195 25.47 28.06 -7.12
C GLY A 195 24.31 27.24 -7.70
N VAL A 196 23.57 27.85 -8.63
CA VAL A 196 22.34 27.28 -9.21
C VAL A 196 22.46 27.29 -10.74
N ASP A 197 21.97 26.23 -11.38
CA ASP A 197 21.74 26.22 -12.82
C ASP A 197 20.59 27.16 -13.18
N ILE A 198 20.94 28.43 -13.38
CA ILE A 198 20.02 29.50 -13.79
C ILE A 198 19.43 29.29 -15.18
N THR A 199 19.83 28.24 -15.91
CA THR A 199 19.23 27.86 -17.21
C THR A 199 18.31 26.65 -17.11
N HIS A 200 18.14 26.08 -15.91
CA HIS A 200 17.31 24.91 -15.69
C HIS A 200 15.84 25.21 -16.04
N PRO A 201 15.19 24.44 -16.95
CA PRO A 201 13.87 24.77 -17.47
C PRO A 201 12.77 24.79 -16.39
N ASP A 202 13.02 24.14 -15.26
CA ASP A 202 12.11 24.10 -14.11
C ASP A 202 12.35 25.22 -13.09
N LEU A 203 13.44 26.00 -13.22
CA LEU A 203 13.78 27.09 -12.29
C LEU A 203 13.70 28.48 -12.92
N VAL A 204 13.94 28.58 -14.23
CA VAL A 204 14.06 29.87 -14.96
C VAL A 204 12.90 30.84 -14.73
N ASP A 205 11.67 30.34 -14.59
CA ASP A 205 10.47 31.17 -14.41
C ASP A 205 10.38 31.79 -13.00
N ASN A 206 11.08 31.22 -12.02
CA ASN A 206 11.05 31.62 -10.62
C ASN A 206 12.38 32.25 -10.16
N LEU A 207 13.32 32.53 -11.06
CA LEU A 207 14.53 33.29 -10.71
C LEU A 207 14.18 34.76 -10.40
N TRP A 208 14.81 35.31 -9.37
CA TRP A 208 14.80 36.75 -9.12
C TRP A 208 15.54 37.47 -10.24
N VAL A 209 15.05 38.64 -10.62
CA VAL A 209 15.68 39.46 -11.67
C VAL A 209 15.96 40.83 -11.11
N ASN A 210 17.23 41.21 -11.04
CA ASN A 210 17.64 42.56 -10.69
C ASN A 210 17.10 43.53 -11.76
N GLN A 211 16.12 44.34 -11.39
CA GLN A 211 15.44 45.24 -12.34
C GLN A 211 16.35 46.41 -12.74
N ALA A 212 17.31 46.79 -11.90
CA ALA A 212 18.28 47.82 -12.24
C ALA A 212 19.18 47.34 -13.39
N GLU A 213 19.78 46.16 -13.25
CA GLU A 213 20.65 45.56 -14.27
C GLU A 213 19.90 45.14 -15.54
N LEU A 214 18.68 44.60 -15.43
CA LEU A 214 17.87 44.26 -16.61
C LEU A 214 17.61 45.48 -17.53
N HIS A 215 17.52 46.66 -16.94
CA HIS A 215 17.30 47.93 -17.64
C HIS A 215 18.55 48.82 -17.71
N GLY A 216 19.68 48.27 -17.28
CA GLY A 216 20.97 48.91 -17.16
C GLY A 216 21.79 48.89 -18.45
N VAL A 217 23.09 49.15 -18.30
CA VAL A 217 24.07 49.20 -19.36
C VAL A 217 25.08 48.07 -19.14
N GLU A 218 25.17 47.15 -20.11
CA GLU A 218 26.13 46.03 -20.08
C GLU A 218 27.55 46.49 -19.68
N GLY A 219 28.08 45.88 -18.62
CA GLY A 219 29.40 46.19 -18.07
C GLY A 219 29.42 47.34 -17.06
N VAL A 220 28.26 47.83 -16.63
CA VAL A 220 28.07 48.84 -15.58
C VAL A 220 27.37 48.21 -14.38
N ASP A 221 27.68 48.71 -13.19
CA ASP A 221 26.95 48.39 -11.95
C ASP A 221 25.91 49.50 -11.77
N ASP A 222 24.69 49.26 -12.25
CA ASP A 222 23.65 50.27 -12.42
C ASP A 222 22.93 50.62 -11.11
N ASP A 223 22.92 49.71 -10.13
CA ASP A 223 22.43 49.96 -8.78
C ASP A 223 23.52 50.33 -7.76
N ASN A 224 24.80 50.30 -8.17
CA ASN A 224 25.98 50.54 -7.34
C ASN A 224 26.07 49.58 -6.14
N ASN A 225 25.65 48.33 -6.30
CA ASN A 225 25.71 47.32 -5.26
C ASN A 225 27.11 46.66 -5.14
N GLY A 226 28.04 47.00 -6.04
CA GLY A 226 29.42 46.53 -6.07
C GLY A 226 29.66 45.37 -7.03
N ILE A 227 28.64 44.90 -7.76
CA ILE A 227 28.71 43.75 -8.67
C ILE A 227 28.08 44.12 -10.01
N ILE A 228 28.92 44.19 -11.04
CA ILE A 228 28.49 44.51 -12.40
C ILE A 228 27.60 43.40 -12.97
N ASP A 229 26.46 43.78 -13.57
CA ASP A 229 25.52 42.94 -14.33
C ASP A 229 24.91 41.74 -13.55
N ASP A 230 24.68 41.86 -12.24
CA ASP A 230 24.21 40.78 -11.34
C ASP A 230 22.72 40.40 -11.47
N LEU A 231 22.32 40.08 -12.70
CA LEU A 231 20.92 39.91 -13.11
C LEU A 231 20.10 38.92 -12.28
N TYR A 232 20.69 37.82 -11.82
CA TYR A 232 20.00 36.76 -11.05
C TYR A 232 20.55 36.59 -9.63
N GLY A 233 21.42 37.52 -9.21
CA GLY A 233 22.27 37.40 -8.04
C GLY A 233 23.75 37.32 -8.43
N ALA A 234 24.59 36.89 -7.48
CA ALA A 234 26.03 37.05 -7.59
C ALA A 234 26.84 35.88 -7.03
N ASN A 235 28.09 35.82 -7.48
CA ASN A 235 29.10 34.87 -7.06
C ASN A 235 30.14 35.56 -6.17
N PHE A 236 30.07 35.27 -4.86
CA PHE A 236 30.93 35.81 -3.80
C PHE A 236 32.26 35.08 -3.63
N ILE A 237 32.58 34.13 -4.53
CA ILE A 237 33.92 33.57 -4.67
C ILE A 237 34.77 34.48 -5.57
N THR A 238 34.15 34.98 -6.64
CA THR A 238 34.82 35.78 -7.67
C THR A 238 34.43 37.27 -7.63
N HIS A 239 33.41 37.62 -6.85
CA HIS A 239 32.74 38.92 -6.83
C HIS A 239 32.28 39.36 -8.23
N THR A 240 31.54 38.47 -8.91
CA THR A 240 30.99 38.72 -10.25
C THR A 240 29.54 38.24 -10.37
N ALA A 241 28.83 38.67 -11.40
CA ALA A 241 27.52 38.14 -11.77
C ALA A 241 27.54 36.70 -12.33
N TYR A 242 28.72 36.15 -12.62
CA TYR A 242 28.81 34.81 -13.21
C TYR A 242 28.54 33.72 -12.15
N ILE A 243 27.33 33.20 -12.18
CA ILE A 243 26.92 32.06 -11.36
C ILE A 243 27.32 30.78 -12.08
N ARG A 244 28.14 29.97 -11.41
CA ARG A 244 28.51 28.65 -11.90
C ARG A 244 27.44 27.64 -11.48
N PRO A 245 26.92 26.82 -12.42
CA PRO A 245 25.92 25.81 -12.08
C PRO A 245 26.54 24.68 -11.24
N GLU A 246 25.96 24.42 -10.06
CA GLU A 246 26.37 23.34 -9.16
C GLU A 246 25.16 22.49 -8.74
N GLU A 247 25.38 21.19 -8.50
CA GLU A 247 24.27 20.26 -8.22
C GLU A 247 23.57 20.55 -6.89
N HIS A 248 24.32 20.91 -5.84
CA HIS A 248 23.75 21.05 -4.50
C HIS A 248 22.80 22.26 -4.43
N GLY A 249 23.25 23.44 -4.87
CA GLY A 249 22.42 24.64 -4.89
C GLY A 249 21.26 24.51 -5.86
N THR A 250 21.45 23.88 -7.02
CA THR A 250 20.35 23.59 -7.96
C THR A 250 19.29 22.69 -7.34
N HIS A 251 19.69 21.67 -6.56
CA HIS A 251 18.75 20.76 -5.88
C HIS A 251 17.97 21.47 -4.77
N VAL A 252 18.67 22.28 -3.97
CA VAL A 252 18.10 23.14 -2.93
C VAL A 252 17.08 24.13 -3.52
N ALA A 253 17.45 24.84 -4.58
CA ALA A 253 16.58 25.79 -5.27
C ALA A 253 15.30 25.14 -5.81
N GLY A 254 15.39 23.91 -6.34
CA GLY A 254 14.23 23.15 -6.81
C GLY A 254 13.25 22.77 -5.70
N ILE A 255 13.75 22.41 -4.51
CA ILE A 255 12.89 22.12 -3.36
C ILE A 255 12.10 23.37 -2.98
N VAL A 256 12.76 24.54 -2.96
CA VAL A 256 12.08 25.81 -2.62
C VAL A 256 11.05 26.18 -3.69
N ALA A 257 11.44 26.24 -4.97
CA ALA A 257 10.60 26.84 -6.01
C ALA A 257 10.86 26.34 -7.44
N ALA A 258 11.07 25.03 -7.66
CA ALA A 258 10.81 24.47 -8.99
C ALA A 258 9.39 24.81 -9.47
N THR A 259 9.22 25.04 -10.77
CA THR A 259 8.02 25.65 -11.34
C THR A 259 6.92 24.61 -11.44
N ASN A 260 5.97 24.65 -10.52
CA ASN A 260 4.85 23.71 -10.54
C ASN A 260 3.98 23.89 -11.79
N ASN A 261 3.30 22.83 -12.20
CA ASN A 261 2.28 22.81 -13.24
C ASN A 261 2.80 23.23 -14.63
N ASN A 262 4.08 23.02 -14.90
CA ASN A 262 4.71 23.27 -16.20
C ASN A 262 4.85 21.99 -17.06
N SER A 263 4.34 20.86 -16.56
CA SER A 263 4.45 19.52 -17.15
C SER A 263 5.87 18.96 -17.26
N LEU A 264 6.84 19.57 -16.58
CA LEU A 264 8.21 19.11 -16.49
C LEU A 264 8.45 18.55 -15.08
N GLY A 265 9.55 17.80 -14.93
CA GLY A 265 10.23 17.69 -13.64
C GLY A 265 9.40 17.51 -12.38
N VAL A 266 9.67 18.39 -11.42
CA VAL A 266 9.29 18.31 -10.01
C VAL A 266 8.54 19.56 -9.59
N CYS A 267 7.80 19.48 -8.48
CA CYS A 267 7.21 20.64 -7.84
C CYS A 267 8.16 21.25 -6.80
N GLY A 268 8.22 22.59 -6.73
CA GLY A 268 8.78 23.31 -5.59
C GLY A 268 7.69 23.64 -4.57
N VAL A 269 8.05 23.72 -3.29
CA VAL A 269 7.13 24.05 -2.20
C VAL A 269 6.37 25.35 -2.48
N ALA A 270 7.07 26.42 -2.91
CA ALA A 270 6.51 27.71 -3.27
C ALA A 270 6.66 28.03 -4.76
N GLY A 271 6.58 27.00 -5.60
CA GLY A 271 6.84 27.02 -7.04
C GLY A 271 5.80 27.72 -7.92
N GLY A 272 4.67 28.15 -7.36
CA GLY A 272 3.56 28.74 -8.10
C GLY A 272 2.63 27.70 -8.73
N LYS A 273 1.99 28.08 -9.83
CA LYS A 273 1.09 27.23 -10.64
C LYS A 273 1.39 27.34 -12.14
N GLY A 274 2.66 27.62 -12.46
CA GLY A 274 3.20 27.88 -13.79
C GLY A 274 3.24 29.37 -14.15
N ASN A 275 3.94 29.71 -15.25
CA ASN A 275 4.08 31.08 -15.77
C ASN A 275 4.64 32.10 -14.76
N GLY A 276 5.63 31.69 -13.94
CA GLY A 276 6.34 32.58 -13.01
C GLY A 276 5.49 33.15 -11.87
N THR A 277 4.40 32.47 -11.48
CA THR A 277 3.57 32.91 -10.33
C THR A 277 4.12 32.48 -8.97
N GLY A 278 5.23 31.73 -8.94
CA GLY A 278 5.88 31.32 -7.70
C GLY A 278 6.64 32.48 -7.05
N ILE A 279 7.41 32.16 -6.02
CA ILE A 279 8.34 33.11 -5.38
C ILE A 279 9.51 33.45 -6.31
N ARG A 280 10.44 34.30 -5.86
CA ARG A 280 11.65 34.65 -6.60
C ARG A 280 12.91 34.14 -5.89
N LEU A 281 13.73 33.38 -6.60
CA LEU A 281 14.99 32.82 -6.12
C LEU A 281 16.15 33.76 -6.47
N MET A 282 16.74 34.40 -5.46
CA MET A 282 17.97 35.18 -5.60
C MET A 282 19.17 34.30 -5.29
N ILE A 283 20.16 34.26 -6.18
CA ILE A 283 21.27 33.32 -6.05
C ILE A 283 22.50 34.01 -5.45
N CYS A 284 22.95 33.56 -4.29
CA CYS A 284 24.18 34.02 -3.66
C CYS A 284 25.17 32.86 -3.59
N GLN A 285 26.02 32.72 -4.61
CA GLN A 285 27.00 31.64 -4.66
C GLN A 285 28.21 31.96 -3.77
N ILE A 286 28.45 31.14 -2.75
CA ILE A 286 29.54 31.34 -1.75
C ILE A 286 30.58 30.21 -1.76
N MET A 287 30.31 29.14 -2.51
CA MET A 287 31.22 28.01 -2.66
C MET A 287 31.01 27.35 -4.03
N ASP A 288 31.91 26.50 -4.46
CA ASP A 288 31.74 25.60 -5.59
C ASP A 288 32.59 24.33 -5.38
N GLU A 289 32.59 23.41 -6.35
CA GLU A 289 33.36 22.16 -6.20
C GLU A 289 34.89 22.35 -6.10
N TYR A 290 35.42 23.53 -6.43
CA TYR A 290 36.85 23.83 -6.40
C TYR A 290 37.26 24.81 -5.29
N ASN A 291 36.34 25.63 -4.79
CA ASN A 291 36.61 26.72 -3.86
C ASN A 291 35.48 26.89 -2.84
N SER A 292 35.81 26.70 -1.56
CA SER A 292 34.90 26.90 -0.44
C SER A 292 35.27 28.10 0.43
N ILE A 293 36.01 29.08 -0.14
CA ILE A 293 36.48 30.30 0.53
C ILE A 293 35.76 31.55 -0.02
N GLY A 294 34.47 31.42 -0.39
CA GLY A 294 33.68 32.59 -0.80
C GLY A 294 33.23 33.43 0.41
N ASP A 295 32.82 34.67 0.14
CA ASP A 295 32.36 35.62 1.16
C ASP A 295 30.89 35.38 1.55
N GLU A 296 30.66 34.48 2.51
CA GLU A 296 29.30 34.15 2.96
C GLU A 296 28.61 35.31 3.70
N ALA A 297 29.37 36.13 4.43
CA ALA A 297 28.85 37.30 5.11
C ALA A 297 28.38 38.36 4.10
N GLY A 298 29.16 38.60 3.05
CA GLY A 298 28.80 39.46 1.93
C GLY A 298 27.54 38.97 1.20
N GLY A 299 27.44 37.66 0.92
CA GLY A 299 26.28 37.07 0.27
C GLY A 299 24.97 37.21 1.08
N ILE A 300 25.03 37.02 2.40
CA ILE A 300 23.88 37.21 3.28
C ILE A 300 23.47 38.70 3.33
N LYS A 301 24.44 39.61 3.44
CA LYS A 301 24.15 41.06 3.45
C LYS A 301 23.54 41.51 2.12
N TYR A 302 24.14 41.11 1.00
CA TYR A 302 23.65 41.39 -0.35
C TYR A 302 22.20 40.97 -0.54
N ALA A 303 21.85 39.78 -0.01
CA ALA A 303 20.49 39.29 -0.07
C ALA A 303 19.48 40.20 0.66
N ALA A 304 19.84 40.71 1.84
CA ALA A 304 18.99 41.63 2.58
C ALA A 304 18.77 42.94 1.81
N ASP A 305 19.85 43.52 1.30
CA ASP A 305 19.84 44.80 0.59
C ASP A 305 19.04 44.73 -0.72
N ASN A 306 19.06 43.57 -1.39
CA ASN A 306 18.31 43.34 -2.63
C ASN A 306 16.88 42.82 -2.41
N GLY A 307 16.39 42.86 -1.17
CA GLY A 307 14.98 42.63 -0.85
C GLY A 307 14.57 41.18 -0.58
N ALA A 308 15.52 40.25 -0.45
CA ALA A 308 15.21 38.92 0.05
C ALA A 308 14.71 39.00 1.49
N VAL A 309 13.61 38.31 1.81
CA VAL A 309 13.03 38.27 3.16
C VAL A 309 13.22 36.91 3.84
N ILE A 310 13.64 35.90 3.06
CA ILE A 310 14.04 34.58 3.57
C ILE A 310 15.44 34.28 3.06
N CYS A 311 16.35 33.93 3.96
CA CYS A 311 17.72 33.54 3.64
C CYS A 311 17.89 32.04 3.91
N GLN A 312 17.99 31.26 2.83
CA GLN A 312 18.15 29.81 2.89
C GLN A 312 19.64 29.45 2.88
N ASN A 313 20.06 28.66 3.87
CA ASN A 313 21.45 28.26 4.04
C ASN A 313 21.55 26.75 4.28
N SER A 314 22.13 26.03 3.31
CA SER A 314 22.34 24.58 3.36
C SER A 314 23.81 24.19 3.50
N TRP A 315 24.51 24.91 4.36
CA TRP A 315 25.92 24.73 4.66
C TRP A 315 26.19 24.91 6.16
N SER A 316 27.34 24.40 6.60
CA SER A 316 27.85 24.54 7.96
C SER A 316 29.37 24.59 7.94
N TYR A 317 29.96 25.04 9.04
CA TYR A 317 31.41 25.00 9.20
C TYR A 317 31.88 23.65 9.72
N THR A 318 33.02 23.18 9.22
CA THR A 318 33.70 21.98 9.73
C THR A 318 34.64 22.34 10.89
N ASP A 319 34.61 21.55 11.96
CA ASP A 319 35.60 21.60 13.06
C ASP A 319 35.71 22.94 13.82
N ILE A 320 34.62 23.71 13.94
CA ILE A 320 34.59 24.92 14.77
C ILE A 320 33.52 24.84 15.87
N SER A 321 33.79 25.50 17.00
CA SER A 321 32.89 25.58 18.16
C SER A 321 32.38 27.00 18.43
N TYR A 322 32.46 27.89 17.45
CA TYR A 322 32.00 29.28 17.55
C TYR A 322 31.50 29.76 16.18
N LEU A 323 30.64 30.77 16.16
CA LEU A 323 30.22 31.46 14.93
C LEU A 323 31.21 32.60 14.61
N PRO A 324 31.80 32.66 13.40
CA PRO A 324 32.60 33.81 13.01
C PRO A 324 31.81 35.12 13.11
N GLN A 325 32.47 36.17 13.61
CA GLN A 325 31.80 37.43 13.94
C GLN A 325 31.20 38.11 12.69
N SER A 326 31.88 38.04 11.54
CA SER A 326 31.39 38.57 10.26
C SER A 326 30.07 37.92 9.86
N THR A 327 30.02 36.58 9.86
CA THR A 327 28.81 35.81 9.55
C THR A 327 27.70 36.14 10.55
N LYS A 328 28.01 36.25 11.85
CA LYS A 328 27.02 36.63 12.87
C LYS A 328 26.42 38.00 12.58
N GLU A 329 27.24 39.00 12.29
CA GLU A 329 26.79 40.36 12.00
C GLU A 329 25.97 40.43 10.71
N ALA A 330 26.33 39.66 9.68
CA ALA A 330 25.53 39.56 8.46
C ALA A 330 24.16 38.91 8.72
N ILE A 331 24.09 37.85 9.55
CA ILE A 331 22.82 37.25 9.97
C ILE A 331 21.97 38.26 10.74
N ASP A 332 22.55 38.95 11.72
CA ASP A 332 21.86 40.00 12.49
C ASP A 332 21.36 41.13 11.58
N TYR A 333 22.15 41.50 10.57
CA TYR A 333 21.79 42.49 9.56
C TYR A 333 20.58 42.03 8.74
N PHE A 334 20.61 40.81 8.20
CA PHE A 334 19.48 40.26 7.44
C PHE A 334 18.20 40.22 8.26
N ILE A 335 18.28 39.75 9.51
CA ILE A 335 17.12 39.68 10.41
C ILE A 335 16.51 41.07 10.63
N THR A 336 17.35 42.10 10.75
CA THR A 336 16.92 43.47 11.07
C THR A 336 16.41 44.23 9.85
N TYR A 337 17.13 44.17 8.72
CA TYR A 337 16.97 45.11 7.62
C TYR A 337 16.33 44.51 6.35
N ALA A 338 16.23 43.19 6.24
CA ALA A 338 15.52 42.59 5.09
C ALA A 338 14.09 43.13 5.00
N GLY A 339 13.65 43.43 3.77
CA GLY A 339 12.33 44.01 3.51
C GLY A 339 12.20 45.50 3.81
N TYR A 340 13.28 46.19 4.19
CA TYR A 340 13.34 47.65 4.33
C TYR A 340 14.14 48.31 3.20
N ASP A 341 13.79 49.55 2.86
CA ASP A 341 14.61 50.43 2.03
C ASP A 341 15.70 51.15 2.85
N GLU A 342 16.57 51.92 2.18
CA GLU A 342 17.66 52.68 2.79
C GLU A 342 17.21 53.76 3.78
N SER A 343 15.92 54.13 3.72
CA SER A 343 15.29 55.09 4.62
C SER A 343 14.60 54.42 5.82
N GLY A 344 14.61 53.09 5.89
CA GLY A 344 13.98 52.30 6.95
C GLY A 344 12.47 52.11 6.78
N ASN A 345 11.91 52.32 5.59
CA ASN A 345 10.52 52.00 5.30
C ASN A 345 10.40 50.55 4.83
N GLN A 346 9.38 49.83 5.32
CA GLN A 346 9.12 48.48 4.86
C GLN A 346 8.60 48.52 3.41
N THR A 347 9.36 47.95 2.48
CA THR A 347 9.03 47.80 1.06
C THR A 347 8.70 46.36 0.69
N GLY A 348 9.24 45.39 1.44
CA GLY A 348 8.99 43.96 1.27
C GLY A 348 7.69 43.48 1.94
N PRO A 349 7.30 42.23 1.68
CA PRO A 349 6.11 41.61 2.28
C PRO A 349 6.25 41.32 3.79
N MET A 350 7.45 41.49 4.35
CA MET A 350 7.77 41.24 5.75
C MET A 350 8.76 42.29 6.25
N ALA A 351 8.63 42.66 7.52
CA ALA A 351 9.49 43.59 8.24
C ALA A 351 10.60 42.78 8.95
N GLY A 352 11.83 42.90 8.44
CA GLY A 352 12.92 42.01 8.84
C GLY A 352 12.91 40.69 8.06
N GLY A 353 13.93 39.88 8.28
CA GLY A 353 14.17 38.66 7.52
C GLY A 353 14.25 37.40 8.38
N LEU A 354 13.85 36.26 7.81
CA LEU A 354 14.05 34.95 8.45
C LEU A 354 15.28 34.27 7.85
N VAL A 355 16.24 33.93 8.70
CA VAL A 355 17.44 33.19 8.30
C VAL A 355 17.28 31.72 8.70
N VAL A 356 17.29 30.82 7.73
CA VAL A 356 17.06 29.38 7.91
C VAL A 356 18.37 28.63 7.66
N PHE A 357 18.77 27.78 8.61
CA PHE A 357 20.00 27.00 8.54
C PHE A 357 19.75 25.50 8.70
N ALA A 358 20.39 24.71 7.85
CA ALA A 358 20.47 23.27 8.01
C ALA A 358 21.25 22.88 9.29
N ALA A 359 20.75 21.92 10.06
CA ALA A 359 21.39 21.52 11.33
C ALA A 359 22.76 20.85 11.14
N GLY A 360 23.05 20.26 9.98
CA GLY A 360 24.30 19.54 9.67
C GLY A 360 24.14 18.02 9.72
N ASN A 361 25.11 17.31 9.16
CA ASN A 361 24.99 15.88 8.79
C ASN A 361 26.01 14.95 9.51
N ASP A 362 26.53 15.38 10.66
CA ASP A 362 27.59 14.68 11.39
C ASP A 362 27.07 13.81 12.54
N ASN A 363 25.74 13.80 12.74
CA ASN A 363 25.07 13.18 13.89
C ASN A 363 25.65 13.64 15.24
N THR A 364 25.88 14.95 15.39
CA THR A 364 26.39 15.58 16.61
C THR A 364 25.43 16.64 17.14
N ASN A 365 25.77 17.21 18.30
CA ASN A 365 25.03 18.30 18.93
C ASN A 365 25.67 19.69 18.79
N ILE A 366 26.67 19.83 17.91
CA ILE A 366 27.36 21.09 17.65
C ILE A 366 27.32 21.38 16.15
N SER A 367 26.81 22.55 15.78
CA SER A 367 26.77 22.99 14.38
C SER A 367 26.61 24.50 14.28
N TYR A 368 27.61 25.18 13.72
CA TYR A 368 27.50 26.60 13.38
C TYR A 368 27.39 26.76 11.86
N PRO A 369 26.54 27.68 11.36
CA PRO A 369 25.77 28.69 12.13
C PRO A 369 24.45 28.25 12.79
N ALA A 370 23.96 27.02 12.57
CA ALA A 370 22.63 26.59 12.99
C ALA A 370 22.34 26.70 14.51
N MET A 371 23.36 26.64 15.37
CA MET A 371 23.25 26.85 16.81
C MET A 371 23.01 28.30 17.23
N TYR A 372 23.08 29.27 16.31
CA TYR A 372 22.85 30.65 16.66
C TYR A 372 21.36 30.89 16.94
N GLU A 373 21.02 31.26 18.19
CA GLU A 373 19.63 31.32 18.68
C GLU A 373 18.65 32.14 17.82
N LYS A 374 19.16 33.13 17.08
CA LYS A 374 18.34 33.99 16.23
C LYS A 374 17.94 33.33 14.91
N VAL A 375 18.68 32.33 14.42
CA VAL A 375 18.30 31.63 13.18
C VAL A 375 17.18 30.62 13.44
N LEU A 376 16.53 30.16 12.37
CA LEU A 376 15.64 29.00 12.38
C LEU A 376 16.44 27.77 11.92
N SER A 377 16.76 26.89 12.87
CA SER A 377 17.58 25.70 12.62
C SER A 377 16.71 24.48 12.30
N VAL A 378 17.10 23.75 11.25
CA VAL A 378 16.28 22.68 10.66
C VAL A 378 17.00 21.33 10.68
N ALA A 379 16.47 20.39 11.45
CA ALA A 379 16.92 19.00 11.47
C ALA A 379 16.20 18.15 10.40
N ALA A 380 16.79 17.00 10.06
CA ALA A 380 16.28 16.11 9.02
C ALA A 380 15.57 14.89 9.60
N ILE A 381 14.40 14.57 9.04
CA ILE A 381 13.69 13.31 9.26
C ILE A 381 13.70 12.42 8.01
N ALA A 382 13.56 11.12 8.26
CA ALA A 382 13.32 10.07 7.28
C ALA A 382 11.81 9.89 7.00
N PRO A 383 11.42 9.10 5.97
CA PRO A 383 10.01 8.89 5.60
C PRO A 383 9.13 8.15 6.62
N ASP A 384 9.71 7.68 7.73
CA ASP A 384 9.05 6.98 8.83
C ASP A 384 8.98 7.82 10.11
N TYR A 385 9.08 9.15 9.98
CA TYR A 385 9.19 10.15 11.07
C TYR A 385 10.43 10.04 11.97
N GLN A 386 11.32 9.08 11.76
CA GLN A 386 12.54 9.02 12.57
C GLN A 386 13.51 10.13 12.19
N LYS A 387 14.35 10.53 13.14
CA LYS A 387 15.51 11.36 12.85
C LYS A 387 16.36 10.64 11.79
N ALA A 388 16.67 11.32 10.69
CA ALA A 388 17.60 10.77 9.70
C ALA A 388 18.93 10.43 10.37
N TYR A 389 19.54 9.30 10.03
CA TYR A 389 20.66 8.75 10.79
C TYR A 389 21.85 9.72 10.93
N TYR A 390 22.02 10.62 9.95
CA TYR A 390 23.07 11.62 9.88
C TYR A 390 22.71 12.96 10.55
N SER A 391 21.42 13.25 10.82
CA SER A 391 21.01 14.60 11.25
C SER A 391 21.65 14.97 12.59
N ASN A 392 22.29 16.14 12.64
CA ASN A 392 22.62 16.81 13.89
C ASN A 392 21.34 17.14 14.68
N TYR A 393 21.49 17.28 15.99
CA TYR A 393 20.38 17.38 16.94
C TYR A 393 20.77 18.19 18.18
N GLY A 394 19.82 18.82 18.85
CA GLY A 394 20.08 19.55 20.09
C GLY A 394 18.90 20.42 20.50
N ASN A 395 18.98 20.97 21.71
CA ASN A 395 17.97 21.91 22.21
C ASN A 395 17.95 23.26 21.45
N TRP A 396 18.97 23.50 20.63
CA TRP A 396 19.07 24.64 19.73
C TRP A 396 18.39 24.41 18.38
N VAL A 397 17.95 23.18 18.08
CA VAL A 397 17.14 22.89 16.88
C VAL A 397 15.76 23.51 17.05
N SER A 398 15.32 24.28 16.06
CA SER A 398 14.01 24.96 16.11
C SER A 398 12.90 24.05 15.61
N ILE A 399 13.13 23.35 14.49
CA ILE A 399 12.13 22.53 13.81
C ILE A 399 12.81 21.40 13.01
N SER A 400 12.02 20.41 12.60
CA SER A 400 12.44 19.33 11.71
C SER A 400 11.70 19.39 10.37
N ALA A 401 12.29 18.81 9.32
CA ALA A 401 11.62 18.64 8.03
C ALA A 401 12.16 17.42 7.27
N PRO A 402 11.44 16.94 6.23
CA PRO A 402 11.92 15.89 5.34
C PRO A 402 13.31 16.18 4.75
N GLY A 403 14.32 15.44 5.20
CA GLY A 403 15.70 15.55 4.69
C GLY A 403 16.15 14.33 3.87
N GLY A 404 15.39 13.23 3.97
CA GLY A 404 15.67 12.00 3.24
C GLY A 404 16.51 10.99 4.02
N ASP A 405 16.44 9.74 3.61
CA ASP A 405 17.31 8.68 4.11
C ASP A 405 17.53 7.61 3.02
N ALA A 406 18.79 7.41 2.63
CA ALA A 406 19.21 6.49 1.59
C ALA A 406 19.15 5.02 2.02
N TYR A 407 18.93 4.71 3.30
CA TYR A 407 18.59 3.35 3.73
C TYR A 407 17.20 2.92 3.30
N TYR A 408 16.36 3.86 2.90
CA TYR A 408 15.03 3.61 2.37
C TYR A 408 15.08 3.73 0.85
N SER A 409 14.59 2.71 0.14
CA SER A 409 14.44 2.79 -1.31
C SER A 409 13.49 3.94 -1.66
N MET A 410 13.96 4.90 -2.48
CA MET A 410 13.24 6.15 -2.80
C MET A 410 12.96 7.06 -1.60
N GLY A 411 13.62 6.85 -0.45
CA GLY A 411 13.44 7.67 0.76
C GLY A 411 14.27 8.95 0.78
N GLN A 412 15.14 9.17 -0.21
CA GLN A 412 15.84 10.44 -0.41
C GLN A 412 14.89 11.50 -1.01
N ILE A 413 15.32 12.77 -1.04
CA ILE A 413 14.55 13.87 -1.60
C ILE A 413 14.85 14.03 -3.09
N TYR A 414 13.82 13.96 -3.93
CA TYR A 414 13.93 14.14 -5.39
C TYR A 414 13.73 15.61 -5.78
N SER A 415 14.69 16.19 -6.50
CA SER A 415 14.65 17.60 -6.96
C SER A 415 15.50 17.80 -8.22
N THR A 416 15.62 19.04 -8.69
CA THR A 416 16.42 19.49 -9.84
C THR A 416 17.92 19.25 -9.65
N LEU A 417 18.63 19.04 -10.74
CA LEU A 417 20.10 18.94 -10.85
C LEU A 417 20.54 19.78 -12.06
N THR A 418 21.85 20.00 -12.22
CA THR A 418 22.37 20.77 -13.35
C THR A 418 22.04 20.14 -14.71
N ASN A 419 22.07 20.94 -15.77
CA ASN A 419 21.84 20.51 -17.15
C ASN A 419 20.42 19.95 -17.39
N GLY A 420 19.42 20.54 -16.73
CA GLY A 420 18.02 20.13 -16.87
C GLY A 420 17.71 18.74 -16.33
N GLN A 421 18.52 18.22 -15.41
CA GLN A 421 18.38 16.87 -14.84
C GLN A 421 17.64 16.88 -13.50
N TYR A 422 17.30 15.69 -13.00
CA TYR A 422 16.60 15.50 -11.73
C TYR A 422 17.16 14.29 -10.98
N GLY A 423 17.24 14.35 -9.66
CA GLY A 423 17.83 13.28 -8.87
C GLY A 423 17.55 13.32 -7.38
N PHE A 424 17.92 12.23 -6.72
CA PHE A 424 17.80 12.04 -5.28
C PHE A 424 19.04 12.58 -4.55
N LYS A 425 18.82 13.35 -3.48
CA LYS A 425 19.84 13.70 -2.48
C LYS A 425 19.27 13.53 -1.07
N GLN A 426 20.14 13.41 -0.07
CA GLN A 426 19.76 13.42 1.34
C GLN A 426 20.61 14.44 2.09
N GLY A 427 20.04 15.01 3.15
CA GLY A 427 20.75 15.88 4.06
C GLY A 427 19.81 16.80 4.82
N THR A 428 20.30 17.41 5.90
CA THR A 428 19.64 18.61 6.45
C THR A 428 19.59 19.74 5.42
N SER A 429 20.46 19.69 4.40
CA SER A 429 20.42 20.53 3.20
C SER A 429 19.17 20.35 2.35
N MET A 430 18.44 19.24 2.47
CA MET A 430 17.16 19.03 1.80
C MET A 430 15.98 19.32 2.75
N ALA A 431 16.18 19.21 4.06
CA ALA A 431 15.20 19.62 5.08
C ALA A 431 15.06 21.15 5.18
N CYS A 432 16.19 21.88 5.19
CA CYS A 432 16.24 23.33 5.24
C CYS A 432 15.39 24.02 4.15
N PRO A 433 15.52 23.70 2.84
CA PRO A 433 14.70 24.32 1.80
C PRO A 433 13.23 23.94 1.85
N ASN A 434 12.85 22.79 2.44
CA ASN A 434 11.45 22.49 2.72
C ASN A 434 10.86 23.56 3.66
N VAL A 435 11.55 23.87 4.77
CA VAL A 435 11.13 24.90 5.72
C VAL A 435 11.16 26.29 5.07
N SER A 436 12.19 26.63 4.30
CA SER A 436 12.24 27.92 3.58
C SER A 436 11.10 28.08 2.59
N GLY A 437 10.71 27.01 1.90
CA GLY A 437 9.55 27.00 1.02
C GLY A 437 8.23 27.22 1.78
N VAL A 438 8.03 26.53 2.91
CA VAL A 438 6.84 26.72 3.76
C VAL A 438 6.79 28.15 4.31
N ALA A 439 7.93 28.66 4.80
CA ALA A 439 8.06 30.05 5.24
C ALA A 439 7.65 31.03 4.13
N ALA A 440 8.07 30.76 2.89
CA ALA A 440 7.72 31.59 1.75
C ALA A 440 6.22 31.53 1.39
N LEU A 441 5.56 30.37 1.56
CA LEU A 441 4.11 30.25 1.41
C LEU A 441 3.35 31.05 2.49
N VAL A 442 3.80 30.98 3.75
CA VAL A 442 3.21 31.78 4.85
C VAL A 442 3.33 33.27 4.54
N VAL A 443 4.51 33.75 4.13
CA VAL A 443 4.70 35.16 3.73
C VAL A 443 3.88 35.52 2.49
N SER A 444 3.74 34.60 1.53
CA SER A 444 2.91 34.82 0.33
C SER A 444 1.44 35.04 0.67
N HIS A 445 0.95 34.36 1.73
CA HIS A 445 -0.43 34.46 2.18
C HIS A 445 -0.66 35.64 3.16
N ALA A 446 0.19 35.76 4.17
CA ALA A 446 0.01 36.69 5.30
C ALA A 446 0.80 38.00 5.17
N GLY A 447 1.78 38.06 4.26
CA GLY A 447 2.72 39.16 4.12
C GLY A 447 2.05 40.50 3.84
N ARG A 448 2.33 41.48 4.69
CA ARG A 448 1.76 42.83 4.68
C ARG A 448 2.64 43.78 5.50
N PRO A 449 2.45 45.11 5.39
CA PRO A 449 3.09 46.06 6.30
C PRO A 449 2.84 45.70 7.76
N GLY A 450 3.90 45.60 8.56
CA GLY A 450 3.87 45.25 9.98
C GLY A 450 3.96 43.75 10.30
N PHE A 451 3.87 42.84 9.33
CA PHE A 451 4.16 41.42 9.55
C PHE A 451 5.68 41.21 9.71
N THR A 452 6.13 40.59 10.78
CA THR A 452 7.56 40.51 11.15
C THR A 452 8.16 39.12 10.96
N SER A 453 9.50 39.04 10.89
CA SER A 453 10.20 37.74 10.87
C SER A 453 10.02 36.92 12.16
N ASP A 454 9.79 37.58 13.31
CA ASP A 454 9.45 36.92 14.57
C ASP A 454 8.04 36.30 14.52
N ASP A 455 7.06 36.99 13.94
CA ASP A 455 5.72 36.43 13.70
C ASP A 455 5.83 35.15 12.85
N LEU A 456 6.60 35.20 11.75
CA LEU A 456 6.82 34.06 10.88
C LEU A 456 7.51 32.89 11.61
N LYS A 457 8.56 33.17 12.37
CA LYS A 457 9.28 32.15 13.15
C LYS A 457 8.34 31.48 14.15
N GLN A 458 7.53 32.27 14.85
CA GLN A 458 6.57 31.75 15.82
C GLN A 458 5.49 30.90 15.15
N ILE A 459 4.89 31.38 14.04
CA ILE A 459 3.90 30.63 13.26
C ILE A 459 4.42 29.24 12.88
N LEU A 460 5.65 29.14 12.36
CA LEU A 460 6.23 27.87 11.92
C LEU A 460 6.50 26.91 13.08
N VAL A 461 6.98 27.44 14.21
CA VAL A 461 7.39 26.63 15.38
C VAL A 461 6.19 26.18 16.21
N ASP A 462 5.21 27.06 16.44
CA ASP A 462 4.01 26.77 17.24
C ASP A 462 3.07 25.80 16.53
N ASN A 463 3.08 25.78 15.20
CA ASN A 463 2.26 24.89 14.37
C ASN A 463 3.01 23.68 13.82
N ALA A 464 4.26 23.43 14.25
CA ALA A 464 4.99 22.23 13.86
C ALA A 464 4.22 20.97 14.31
N SER A 465 4.12 19.96 13.44
CA SER A 465 3.46 18.70 13.73
C SER A 465 4.28 17.87 14.73
N PRO A 466 3.74 17.59 15.94
CA PRO A 466 4.45 16.81 16.95
C PRO A 466 4.36 15.30 16.72
N VAL A 467 3.72 14.86 15.62
CA VAL A 467 3.43 13.44 15.33
C VAL A 467 4.70 12.59 15.37
N MET A 468 5.84 13.15 14.92
CA MET A 468 7.11 12.45 14.97
C MET A 468 7.49 11.95 16.36
N PHE A 469 7.10 12.64 17.44
CA PHE A 469 7.44 12.24 18.80
C PHE A 469 6.64 11.03 19.29
N SER A 470 5.55 10.67 18.62
CA SER A 470 4.85 9.40 18.86
C SER A 470 5.62 8.22 18.28
N TYR A 471 6.39 8.45 17.20
CA TYR A 471 7.21 7.44 16.53
C TYR A 471 8.66 7.40 17.04
N TYR A 472 9.18 8.54 17.52
CA TYR A 472 10.54 8.69 18.01
C TYR A 472 10.61 9.52 19.32
N PRO A 473 10.03 9.04 20.44
CA PRO A 473 9.89 9.83 21.69
C PRO A 473 11.19 10.34 22.31
N GLN A 474 12.32 9.69 22.03
CA GLN A 474 13.64 10.04 22.58
C GLN A 474 14.19 11.38 22.07
N CYS A 475 13.59 11.98 21.04
CA CYS A 475 14.10 13.22 20.44
C CYS A 475 13.28 14.47 20.73
N VAL A 476 12.28 14.39 21.63
CA VAL A 476 11.36 15.50 21.96
C VAL A 476 12.11 16.79 22.33
N SER A 477 13.30 16.69 22.92
CA SER A 477 14.12 17.85 23.33
C SER A 477 15.29 18.16 22.39
N SER A 478 15.45 17.43 21.29
CA SER A 478 16.63 17.51 20.43
C SER A 478 16.34 17.69 18.93
N MET A 479 15.07 17.68 18.52
CA MET A 479 14.64 17.81 17.12
C MET A 479 13.65 18.96 16.90
N GLY A 480 13.67 19.97 17.78
CA GLY A 480 12.78 21.12 17.72
C GLY A 480 11.34 20.81 18.09
N SER A 481 10.40 21.64 17.64
CA SER A 481 8.97 21.53 18.00
C SER A 481 8.20 20.45 17.24
N GLY A 482 8.82 19.78 16.26
CA GLY A 482 8.17 18.79 15.41
C GLY A 482 8.56 18.95 13.94
N VAL A 483 7.78 18.33 13.06
CA VAL A 483 7.95 18.46 11.60
C VAL A 483 7.21 19.71 11.12
N VAL A 484 7.82 20.52 10.24
CA VAL A 484 7.14 21.67 9.62
C VAL A 484 5.83 21.26 8.95
N ASP A 485 4.74 21.97 9.26
CA ASP A 485 3.40 21.70 8.74
C ASP A 485 2.89 22.96 8.04
N ALA A 486 2.87 22.92 6.70
CA ALA A 486 2.50 24.06 5.87
C ALA A 486 1.03 24.43 6.03
N PHE A 487 0.14 23.42 6.11
CA PHE A 487 -1.29 23.64 6.26
C PHE A 487 -1.58 24.26 7.63
N ALA A 488 -1.07 23.67 8.71
CA ALA A 488 -1.28 24.19 10.05
C ALA A 488 -0.75 25.62 10.21
N SER A 489 0.42 25.93 9.63
CA SER A 489 1.03 27.27 9.69
C SER A 489 0.18 28.37 9.04
N ILE A 490 -0.63 28.02 8.02
CA ILE A 490 -1.47 28.99 7.33
C ILE A 490 -2.90 28.98 7.89
N ALA A 491 -3.49 27.81 8.10
CA ALA A 491 -4.85 27.67 8.61
C ALA A 491 -4.99 28.21 10.05
N SER A 492 -3.92 28.23 10.85
CA SER A 492 -3.93 28.84 12.18
C SER A 492 -4.09 30.37 12.17
N LEU A 493 -3.99 31.01 11.01
CA LEU A 493 -4.13 32.47 10.86
C LEU A 493 -5.58 32.93 10.74
N SER A 494 -6.54 31.99 10.64
CA SER A 494 -7.97 32.27 10.67
C SER A 494 -8.37 33.01 11.95
N THR A 495 -9.23 34.01 11.81
CA THR A 495 -9.71 34.85 12.92
C THR A 495 -11.23 34.89 13.05
N ILE A 496 -11.95 34.46 12.02
CA ILE A 496 -13.41 34.40 12.02
C ILE A 496 -13.83 32.94 12.24
N PRO A 497 -14.82 32.67 13.10
CA PRO A 497 -15.34 31.31 13.24
C PRO A 497 -16.11 30.89 11.99
N PRO A 498 -16.20 29.58 11.71
CA PRO A 498 -17.00 29.09 10.60
C PRO A 498 -18.48 29.38 10.83
N ASN A 499 -19.26 29.30 9.74
CA ASN A 499 -20.71 29.38 9.86
C ASN A 499 -21.27 28.30 10.80
N THR A 500 -22.40 28.58 11.44
CA THR A 500 -23.10 27.61 12.27
C THR A 500 -23.56 26.41 11.43
N VAL A 501 -23.70 25.24 12.05
CA VAL A 501 -24.33 24.09 11.38
C VAL A 501 -25.82 24.38 11.21
N ASP A 502 -26.26 24.53 9.96
CA ASP A 502 -27.63 24.94 9.61
C ASP A 502 -28.70 23.90 10.00
N GLU A 503 -28.50 22.63 9.63
CA GLU A 503 -29.46 21.55 9.87
C GLU A 503 -28.76 20.26 10.30
N ILE A 504 -29.29 19.66 11.37
CA ILE A 504 -28.96 18.31 11.81
C ILE A 504 -30.15 17.42 11.45
N THR A 505 -29.89 16.30 10.79
CA THR A 505 -30.89 15.26 10.56
C THR A 505 -30.50 14.00 11.33
N ALA A 506 -31.49 13.19 11.70
CA ALA A 506 -31.28 11.96 12.45
C ALA A 506 -32.03 10.78 11.85
N ARG A 507 -31.39 9.61 11.83
CA ARG A 507 -32.01 8.32 11.56
C ARG A 507 -31.95 7.45 12.81
N VAL A 508 -33.12 7.06 13.31
CA VAL A 508 -33.26 6.23 14.51
C VAL A 508 -33.49 4.78 14.11
N TYR A 509 -32.65 3.88 14.60
CA TYR A 509 -32.78 2.45 14.38
C TYR A 509 -33.48 1.82 15.58
N SER A 510 -32.89 1.99 16.76
CA SER A 510 -33.39 1.48 18.04
C SER A 510 -33.02 2.44 19.19
N ASN A 511 -32.14 2.04 20.11
CA ASN A 511 -31.39 2.92 21.00
C ASN A 511 -30.13 3.52 20.36
N ASN A 512 -29.95 3.34 19.06
CA ASN A 512 -28.88 3.98 18.29
C ASN A 512 -29.46 5.06 17.36
N ILE A 513 -28.75 6.17 17.24
CA ILE A 513 -29.09 7.33 16.43
C ILE A 513 -27.92 7.67 15.52
N GLU A 514 -28.15 7.71 14.21
CA GLU A 514 -27.20 8.27 13.25
C GLU A 514 -27.57 9.73 12.99
N LEU A 515 -26.68 10.64 13.37
CA LEU A 515 -26.79 12.08 13.11
C LEU A 515 -26.06 12.40 11.80
N THR A 516 -26.63 13.26 10.96
CA THR A 516 -25.93 13.80 9.78
C THR A 516 -26.12 15.30 9.64
N TRP A 517 -25.08 16.00 9.20
CA TRP A 517 -25.08 17.44 8.96
C TRP A 517 -24.13 17.81 7.82
N LYS A 518 -24.21 19.05 7.34
CA LYS A 518 -23.31 19.59 6.32
C LYS A 518 -22.12 20.31 6.94
N VAL A 519 -20.95 20.23 6.31
CA VAL A 519 -19.77 21.01 6.68
C VAL A 519 -20.04 22.49 6.36
N PRO A 520 -20.02 23.39 7.36
CA PRO A 520 -20.18 24.83 7.12
C PRO A 520 -18.97 25.43 6.39
N GLU A 521 -19.24 26.44 5.56
CA GLU A 521 -18.22 27.35 5.01
C GLU A 521 -17.62 28.21 6.12
N ASP A 522 -16.40 28.68 5.90
CA ASP A 522 -15.73 29.69 6.71
C ASP A 522 -15.44 30.93 5.84
N GLU A 523 -15.50 32.13 6.43
CA GLU A 523 -15.41 33.39 5.66
C GLU A 523 -13.96 33.77 5.34
N ASP A 524 -13.06 33.67 6.33
CA ASP A 524 -11.63 33.96 6.17
C ASP A 524 -10.75 32.69 6.10
N ASP A 525 -11.39 31.52 6.15
CA ASP A 525 -10.79 30.21 5.91
C ASP A 525 -11.61 29.38 4.90
N VAL A 526 -11.34 28.09 4.78
CA VAL A 526 -12.00 27.21 3.80
C VAL A 526 -13.33 26.66 4.31
N LYS A 527 -13.34 26.15 5.55
CA LYS A 527 -14.44 25.36 6.12
C LYS A 527 -14.23 25.10 7.62
N ALA A 528 -15.28 24.60 8.28
CA ALA A 528 -15.12 24.00 9.60
C ALA A 528 -14.28 22.71 9.54
N PHE A 529 -13.33 22.56 10.47
CA PHE A 529 -12.45 21.39 10.57
C PHE A 529 -12.84 20.43 11.69
N ILE A 530 -13.60 20.92 12.65
CA ILE A 530 -13.91 20.22 13.90
C ILE A 530 -15.38 20.44 14.28
N PHE A 531 -16.02 19.39 14.78
CA PHE A 531 -17.37 19.44 15.35
C PHE A 531 -17.39 18.85 16.75
N ASP A 532 -17.82 19.65 17.72
CA ASP A 532 -18.19 19.17 19.05
C ASP A 532 -19.68 18.82 19.05
N VAL A 533 -20.01 17.53 19.21
CA VAL A 533 -21.39 17.05 19.30
C VAL A 533 -21.75 16.86 20.77
N LEU A 534 -22.77 17.58 21.23
CA LEU A 534 -23.29 17.47 22.59
C LEU A 534 -24.66 16.81 22.56
N THR A 535 -24.94 16.05 23.62
CA THR A 535 -26.26 15.48 23.88
C THR A 535 -26.72 15.83 25.28
N SER A 536 -28.02 15.97 25.47
CA SER A 536 -28.63 15.87 26.79
C SER A 536 -29.89 15.02 26.74
N SER A 537 -30.08 14.17 27.74
CA SER A 537 -31.42 13.62 27.98
C SER A 537 -32.33 14.79 28.36
N ALA A 538 -33.62 14.72 28.04
CA ALA A 538 -34.58 15.77 28.45
C ALA A 538 -34.67 15.95 29.99
N GLN A 539 -33.95 15.13 30.77
CA GLN A 539 -33.86 15.15 32.23
C GLN A 539 -32.65 15.93 32.78
N GLY A 540 -31.72 16.41 31.92
CA GLY A 540 -30.83 17.53 32.28
C GLY A 540 -29.31 17.26 32.30
N ASP A 541 -28.82 16.08 31.95
CA ASP A 541 -27.37 15.83 31.88
C ASP A 541 -26.83 16.24 30.51
N SER A 542 -26.16 17.39 30.41
CA SER A 542 -25.43 17.78 29.19
C SER A 542 -24.07 17.07 29.15
N LEU A 543 -23.89 16.17 28.18
CA LEU A 543 -22.67 15.39 27.99
C LEU A 543 -22.09 15.70 26.61
N LYS A 544 -20.78 16.01 26.57
CA LYS A 544 -20.03 16.05 25.31
C LYS A 544 -19.91 14.61 24.81
N LEU A 545 -20.55 14.33 23.68
CA LEU A 545 -20.67 12.98 23.16
C LEU A 545 -19.51 12.62 22.23
N ALA A 546 -19.12 13.54 21.33
CA ALA A 546 -18.06 13.28 20.37
C ALA A 546 -17.32 14.56 19.95
N HIS A 547 -16.11 14.35 19.48
CA HIS A 547 -15.29 15.35 18.79
C HIS A 547 -14.97 14.79 17.41
N VAL A 548 -15.61 15.32 16.37
CA VAL A 548 -15.58 14.79 15.00
C VAL A 548 -14.72 15.70 14.14
N LYS A 549 -13.70 15.15 13.49
CA LYS A 549 -12.89 15.88 12.50
C LYS A 549 -13.56 15.81 11.13
N THR A 550 -13.54 16.91 10.37
CA THR A 550 -14.09 16.99 9.01
C THR A 550 -13.36 16.04 8.04
N GLY A 551 -12.04 15.90 8.20
CA GLY A 551 -11.20 15.14 7.27
C GLY A 551 -11.19 15.77 5.88
N ASN A 552 -11.22 14.94 4.84
CA ASN A 552 -11.16 15.38 3.44
C ASN A 552 -12.49 15.93 2.89
N LYS A 553 -13.53 16.06 3.73
CA LYS A 553 -14.85 16.57 3.31
C LYS A 553 -14.76 18.07 3.06
N GLU A 554 -15.40 18.53 1.99
CA GLU A 554 -15.46 19.96 1.65
C GLU A 554 -16.66 20.65 2.29
N ALA A 555 -16.67 21.98 2.25
CA ALA A 555 -17.88 22.73 2.60
C ALA A 555 -19.07 22.22 1.76
N GLY A 556 -20.21 22.00 2.42
CA GLY A 556 -21.40 21.39 1.82
C GLY A 556 -21.39 19.85 1.72
N ASP A 557 -20.29 19.16 2.03
CA ASP A 557 -20.28 17.70 2.15
C ASP A 557 -20.99 17.24 3.43
N THR A 558 -21.46 16.00 3.42
CA THR A 558 -22.16 15.40 4.57
C THR A 558 -21.18 14.72 5.53
N VAL A 559 -21.30 15.07 6.81
CA VAL A 559 -20.70 14.39 7.96
C VAL A 559 -21.77 13.54 8.64
N SER A 560 -21.38 12.37 9.14
CA SER A 560 -22.25 11.46 9.87
C SER A 560 -21.59 10.99 11.16
N LEU A 561 -22.38 10.84 12.23
CA LEU A 561 -21.95 10.29 13.51
C LEU A 561 -23.01 9.31 14.03
N GLU A 562 -22.59 8.08 14.31
CA GLU A 562 -23.43 7.11 15.01
C GLU A 562 -23.27 7.25 16.52
N VAL A 563 -24.39 7.38 17.21
CA VAL A 563 -24.50 7.41 18.67
C VAL A 563 -25.19 6.14 19.11
N SER A 564 -24.48 5.28 19.83
CA SER A 564 -24.98 3.97 20.27
C SER A 564 -25.21 3.91 21.77
N ASP A 565 -25.83 2.81 22.24
CA ASP A 565 -26.01 2.49 23.66
C ASP A 565 -26.82 3.52 24.46
N LEU A 566 -27.77 4.21 23.81
CA LEU A 566 -28.68 5.10 24.52
C LEU A 566 -29.76 4.32 25.28
N ASP A 567 -30.54 5.00 26.11
CA ASP A 567 -31.70 4.41 26.76
C ASP A 567 -32.85 4.28 25.74
N PHE A 568 -33.60 3.18 25.79
CA PHE A 568 -34.78 2.96 24.94
C PHE A 568 -35.93 3.90 25.30
N ASN A 569 -36.73 4.27 24.30
CA ASN A 569 -37.89 5.17 24.44
C ASN A 569 -37.59 6.54 25.09
N THR A 570 -36.32 6.97 25.08
CA THR A 570 -35.84 8.18 25.75
C THR A 570 -35.63 9.31 24.75
N PRO A 571 -36.12 10.53 25.03
CA PRO A 571 -35.83 11.70 24.23
C PRO A 571 -34.44 12.29 24.55
N TYR A 572 -33.65 12.52 23.50
CA TYR A 572 -32.33 13.15 23.53
C TYR A 572 -32.34 14.43 22.68
N LEU A 573 -31.69 15.47 23.19
CA LEU A 573 -31.48 16.74 22.52
C LEU A 573 -30.03 16.82 22.05
N PHE A 574 -29.80 17.00 20.76
CA PHE A 574 -28.48 17.12 20.16
C PHE A 574 -28.20 18.55 19.69
N THR A 575 -26.99 19.03 19.96
CA THR A 575 -26.44 20.26 19.38
C THR A 575 -25.05 20.01 18.84
N ILE A 576 -24.69 20.72 17.77
CA ILE A 576 -23.37 20.63 17.16
C ILE A 576 -22.76 22.03 17.10
N THR A 577 -21.52 22.14 17.57
CA THR A 577 -20.72 23.36 17.43
C THR A 577 -19.57 23.09 16.48
N ALA A 578 -19.49 23.87 15.41
CA ALA A 578 -18.38 23.84 14.45
C ALA A 578 -17.20 24.69 14.95
N SER A 579 -15.99 24.32 14.55
CA SER A 579 -14.78 25.13 14.76
C SER A 579 -13.82 24.97 13.58
N ASP A 580 -13.09 26.03 13.28
CA ASP A 580 -12.03 26.03 12.26
C ASP A 580 -10.76 25.35 12.80
N PHE A 581 -9.68 25.41 12.02
CA PHE A 581 -8.38 24.87 12.42
C PHE A 581 -7.70 25.71 13.53
N ALA A 582 -7.90 27.03 13.51
CA ALA A 582 -7.36 27.95 14.51
C ALA A 582 -8.04 27.83 15.89
N GLY A 583 -9.19 27.16 15.97
CA GLY A 583 -9.97 26.93 17.17
C GLY A 583 -11.07 27.96 17.43
N ASN A 584 -11.36 28.84 16.46
CA ASN A 584 -12.49 29.76 16.50
C ASN A 584 -13.79 28.95 16.42
N ARG A 585 -14.72 29.21 17.36
CA ARG A 585 -15.93 28.40 17.54
C ARG A 585 -17.16 29.15 17.04
N ALA A 586 -17.96 28.48 16.21
CA ALA A 586 -19.27 28.97 15.81
C ALA A 586 -20.27 28.93 16.99
N GLY A 587 -21.44 29.54 16.78
CA GLY A 587 -22.61 29.27 17.62
C GLY A 587 -23.01 27.78 17.55
N ALA A 588 -23.69 27.29 18.59
CA ALA A 588 -24.31 25.97 18.52
C ALA A 588 -25.43 25.96 17.48
N SER A 589 -25.60 24.85 16.78
CA SER A 589 -26.74 24.61 15.89
C SER A 589 -28.08 24.75 16.63
N GLU A 590 -29.17 24.88 15.87
CA GLU A 590 -30.49 24.67 16.43
C GLU A 590 -30.59 23.26 17.04
N PRO A 591 -31.16 23.11 18.26
CA PRO A 591 -31.21 21.81 18.93
C PRO A 591 -32.15 20.81 18.22
N LEU A 592 -31.66 19.59 18.00
CA LEU A 592 -32.45 18.50 17.43
C LEU A 592 -32.95 17.55 18.53
N LEU A 593 -34.26 17.49 18.74
CA LEU A 593 -34.88 16.54 19.67
C LEU A 593 -35.24 15.23 18.95
N VAL A 594 -34.65 14.12 19.38
CA VAL A 594 -34.86 12.78 18.80
C VAL A 594 -35.21 11.79 19.91
N ARG A 595 -36.16 10.89 19.67
CA ARG A 595 -36.51 9.82 20.63
C ARG A 595 -36.08 8.47 20.09
N THR A 596 -35.36 7.70 20.91
CA THR A 596 -35.01 6.29 20.64
C THR A 596 -36.26 5.40 20.64
N LYS A 597 -36.19 4.23 20.03
CA LYS A 597 -37.31 3.28 19.97
C LYS A 597 -37.28 2.29 21.13
N GLU A 598 -38.22 1.35 21.14
CA GLU A 598 -38.26 0.18 22.02
C GLU A 598 -37.34 -0.95 21.52
N ASN A 599 -36.93 -1.84 22.42
CA ASN A 599 -36.15 -3.05 22.09
C ASN A 599 -37.06 -4.15 21.55
N ASN A 600 -36.74 -4.75 20.40
CA ASN A 600 -37.46 -5.87 19.82
C ASN A 600 -36.66 -7.17 20.01
N PRO A 601 -37.33 -8.30 20.31
CA PRO A 601 -36.63 -9.56 20.50
C PRO A 601 -35.97 -10.06 19.19
N PRO A 602 -34.86 -10.84 19.30
CA PRO A 602 -34.21 -11.45 18.14
C PRO A 602 -35.13 -12.39 17.35
N ILE A 603 -34.81 -12.66 16.09
CA ILE A 603 -35.55 -13.59 15.22
C ILE A 603 -34.71 -14.84 14.96
N ILE A 604 -35.32 -16.03 14.96
CA ILE A 604 -34.69 -17.32 14.62
C ILE A 604 -35.41 -17.97 13.43
N GLU A 605 -34.70 -18.28 12.36
CA GLU A 605 -35.19 -18.95 11.15
C GLU A 605 -34.46 -20.29 10.93
N PRO A 606 -35.12 -21.45 11.10
CA PRO A 606 -34.51 -22.77 10.85
C PRO A 606 -34.24 -23.00 9.36
N LEU A 607 -33.00 -23.39 8.98
CA LEU A 607 -32.62 -23.60 7.58
C LEU A 607 -32.85 -25.03 7.07
N GLY A 608 -33.02 -25.99 7.97
CA GLY A 608 -33.21 -27.41 7.66
C GLY A 608 -34.23 -28.13 8.55
N GLY A 609 -35.09 -27.36 9.24
CA GLY A 609 -36.02 -27.84 10.24
C GLY A 609 -35.44 -27.86 11.66
N THR A 610 -36.21 -28.40 12.61
CA THR A 610 -35.86 -28.44 14.04
C THR A 610 -35.79 -29.86 14.61
N ARG A 611 -35.72 -30.88 13.75
CA ARG A 611 -35.77 -32.29 14.15
C ARG A 611 -34.63 -33.10 13.57
N LEU A 612 -34.06 -33.99 14.37
CA LEU A 612 -32.97 -34.88 13.99
C LEU A 612 -33.18 -36.32 14.48
N VAL A 613 -32.78 -37.30 13.66
CA VAL A 613 -32.61 -38.69 14.08
C VAL A 613 -31.18 -39.09 13.71
N LEU A 614 -30.41 -39.58 14.67
CA LEU A 614 -29.02 -39.98 14.49
C LEU A 614 -28.73 -41.32 15.18
N LYS A 615 -27.78 -42.07 14.62
CA LYS A 615 -27.24 -43.26 15.28
C LYS A 615 -26.25 -42.86 16.38
N SER A 616 -26.00 -43.75 17.32
CA SER A 616 -25.07 -43.53 18.44
C SER A 616 -23.62 -43.25 18.05
N HIS A 617 -23.21 -43.50 16.80
CA HIS A 617 -21.88 -43.15 16.30
C HIS A 617 -21.83 -41.90 15.40
N GLU A 618 -22.98 -41.35 15.05
CA GLU A 618 -23.09 -40.22 14.13
C GLU A 618 -23.01 -38.87 14.87
N GLU A 619 -22.55 -37.86 14.15
CA GLU A 619 -22.72 -36.47 14.53
C GLU A 619 -23.59 -35.79 13.48
N LYS A 620 -24.62 -35.06 13.90
CA LYS A 620 -25.49 -34.30 12.99
C LYS A 620 -25.66 -32.86 13.46
N THR A 621 -26.00 -32.00 12.52
CA THR A 621 -26.02 -30.56 12.72
C THR A 621 -27.30 -29.95 12.16
N LEU A 622 -27.91 -29.05 12.92
CA LEU A 622 -28.95 -28.13 12.46
C LEU A 622 -28.38 -26.73 12.38
N SER A 623 -28.86 -25.96 11.41
CA SER A 623 -28.46 -24.57 11.19
C SER A 623 -29.66 -23.66 11.25
N PHE A 624 -29.48 -22.52 11.91
CA PHE A 624 -30.49 -21.49 12.11
C PHE A 624 -29.89 -20.16 11.69
N LYS A 625 -30.62 -19.39 10.90
CA LYS A 625 -30.30 -18.00 10.64
C LYS A 625 -30.92 -17.16 11.75
N ILE A 626 -30.14 -16.27 12.35
CA ILE A 626 -30.60 -15.35 13.39
C ILE A 626 -30.42 -13.91 12.91
N SER A 627 -31.31 -13.02 13.36
CA SER A 627 -31.21 -11.59 13.09
C SER A 627 -31.83 -10.80 14.21
N ASP A 628 -31.27 -9.62 14.49
CA ASP A 628 -31.81 -8.68 15.44
C ASP A 628 -32.49 -7.52 14.68
N PRO A 629 -33.78 -7.23 14.91
CA PRO A 629 -34.45 -6.11 14.24
C PRO A 629 -33.84 -4.74 14.56
N ASP A 630 -33.18 -4.62 15.71
CA ASP A 630 -32.58 -3.40 16.24
C ASP A 630 -31.09 -3.27 15.90
N GLY A 631 -30.48 -4.33 15.35
CA GLY A 631 -29.09 -4.39 14.94
C GLY A 631 -28.12 -4.73 16.07
N HIS A 632 -28.61 -5.21 17.22
CA HIS A 632 -27.76 -5.56 18.35
C HIS A 632 -26.99 -6.87 18.14
N SER A 633 -25.89 -7.01 18.88
CA SER A 633 -25.11 -8.25 18.90
C SER A 633 -25.88 -9.37 19.61
N LEU A 634 -25.92 -10.56 19.02
CA LEU A 634 -26.70 -11.69 19.55
C LEU A 634 -25.83 -12.72 20.24
N THR A 635 -26.41 -13.41 21.22
CA THR A 635 -25.85 -14.60 21.87
C THR A 635 -26.80 -15.78 21.71
N ALA A 636 -26.27 -17.00 21.68
CA ALA A 636 -27.04 -18.22 21.52
C ALA A 636 -26.64 -19.28 22.56
N ALA A 637 -27.63 -19.92 23.18
CA ALA A 637 -27.44 -20.94 24.21
C ALA A 637 -28.44 -22.10 24.04
N LEU A 638 -28.09 -23.28 24.55
CA LEU A 638 -28.93 -24.47 24.56
C LEU A 638 -29.38 -24.80 25.99
N GLU A 639 -30.67 -25.03 26.18
CA GLU A 639 -31.27 -25.34 27.48
C GLU A 639 -32.17 -26.61 27.38
N PRO A 640 -31.92 -27.68 28.16
CA PRO A 640 -30.81 -27.85 29.09
C PRO A 640 -29.48 -28.11 28.35
N ALA A 641 -28.37 -27.68 28.96
CA ALA A 641 -27.04 -28.02 28.48
C ALA A 641 -26.76 -29.53 28.62
N SER A 642 -26.05 -30.10 27.65
CA SER A 642 -25.68 -31.53 27.61
C SER A 642 -24.30 -31.67 26.99
N SER A 643 -23.52 -32.66 27.45
CA SER A 643 -22.22 -32.98 26.84
C SER A 643 -22.33 -33.47 25.39
N ALA A 644 -23.51 -33.91 24.98
CA ALA A 644 -23.78 -34.34 23.60
C ALA A 644 -24.13 -33.18 22.66
N LEU A 645 -24.27 -31.96 23.17
CA LEU A 645 -24.71 -30.80 22.41
C LEU A 645 -23.62 -29.74 22.38
N SER A 646 -23.44 -29.11 21.22
CA SER A 646 -22.65 -27.88 21.09
C SER A 646 -23.37 -26.88 20.21
N VAL A 647 -23.24 -25.60 20.55
CA VAL A 647 -23.77 -24.48 19.78
C VAL A 647 -22.60 -23.59 19.38
N ALA A 648 -22.57 -23.21 18.10
CA ALA A 648 -21.60 -22.27 17.55
C ALA A 648 -22.34 -21.16 16.82
N LEU A 649 -21.95 -19.91 17.09
CA LEU A 649 -22.46 -18.73 16.39
C LEU A 649 -21.34 -18.16 15.52
N LYS A 650 -21.60 -18.01 14.23
CA LYS A 650 -20.74 -17.31 13.28
C LYS A 650 -21.59 -16.31 12.49
N ASP A 651 -21.33 -15.03 12.67
CA ASP A 651 -22.11 -13.92 12.11
C ASP A 651 -23.61 -14.06 12.44
N THR A 652 -24.45 -14.35 11.43
CA THR A 652 -25.90 -14.56 11.58
C THR A 652 -26.28 -16.04 11.56
N LEU A 653 -25.32 -16.96 11.59
CA LEU A 653 -25.57 -18.39 11.50
C LEU A 653 -25.27 -19.08 12.83
N VAL A 654 -26.31 -19.63 13.45
CA VAL A 654 -26.19 -20.53 14.59
C VAL A 654 -26.19 -21.97 14.10
N THR A 655 -25.22 -22.74 14.58
CA THR A 655 -25.05 -24.15 14.26
C THR A 655 -25.16 -24.97 15.55
N VAL A 656 -26.17 -25.84 15.63
CA VAL A 656 -26.37 -26.76 16.75
C VAL A 656 -25.95 -28.15 16.32
N LYS A 657 -24.93 -28.70 16.97
CA LYS A 657 -24.39 -30.04 16.71
C LYS A 657 -24.81 -30.99 17.83
N VAL A 658 -25.28 -32.17 17.42
CA VAL A 658 -25.63 -33.29 18.29
C VAL A 658 -24.64 -34.43 18.01
N ASP A 659 -23.91 -34.86 19.04
CA ASP A 659 -23.00 -36.01 19.00
C ASP A 659 -23.66 -37.23 19.64
N GLY A 660 -24.01 -38.22 18.82
CA GLY A 660 -24.65 -39.46 19.26
C GLY A 660 -23.79 -40.29 20.22
N LYS A 661 -22.45 -40.15 20.20
CA LYS A 661 -21.53 -40.95 21.04
C LYS A 661 -21.57 -40.55 22.50
N LEU A 662 -21.98 -39.31 22.77
CA LEU A 662 -22.02 -38.71 24.09
C LEU A 662 -23.44 -38.69 24.68
N ALA A 663 -24.44 -39.11 23.90
CA ALA A 663 -25.83 -39.21 24.32
C ALA A 663 -26.24 -40.68 24.51
N GLN A 664 -27.13 -40.92 25.48
CA GLN A 664 -27.78 -42.23 25.60
C GLN A 664 -28.84 -42.39 24.51
N ALA A 665 -29.19 -43.63 24.19
CA ALA A 665 -30.29 -43.90 23.27
C ALA A 665 -31.62 -43.40 23.87
N GLY A 666 -32.38 -42.63 23.09
CA GLY A 666 -33.57 -41.95 23.58
C GLY A 666 -34.01 -40.80 22.69
N SER A 667 -35.14 -40.19 23.04
CA SER A 667 -35.63 -38.96 22.42
C SER A 667 -35.53 -37.81 23.42
N TYR A 668 -35.04 -36.67 22.93
CA TYR A 668 -34.72 -35.50 23.72
C TYR A 668 -35.28 -34.26 23.04
N THR A 669 -35.63 -33.25 23.84
CA THR A 669 -36.00 -31.92 23.38
C THR A 669 -35.08 -30.91 24.06
N VAL A 670 -34.53 -29.97 23.29
CA VAL A 670 -33.67 -28.90 23.77
C VAL A 670 -34.09 -27.58 23.15
N SER A 671 -34.12 -26.53 23.95
CA SER A 671 -34.44 -25.17 23.51
C SER A 671 -33.17 -24.45 23.04
N LEU A 672 -33.15 -23.97 21.80
CA LEU A 672 -32.18 -22.97 21.35
C LEU A 672 -32.72 -21.59 21.69
N LYS A 673 -32.06 -20.91 22.64
CA LYS A 673 -32.38 -19.56 23.08
C LYS A 673 -31.39 -18.58 22.48
N VAL A 674 -31.89 -17.57 21.77
CA VAL A 674 -31.11 -16.46 21.23
C VAL A 674 -31.51 -15.19 21.99
N SER A 675 -30.51 -14.45 22.48
CA SER A 675 -30.72 -13.27 23.33
C SER A 675 -29.91 -12.08 22.83
N ASP A 676 -30.50 -10.90 22.88
CA ASP A 676 -29.78 -9.62 22.77
C ASP A 676 -29.21 -9.19 24.15
N PRO A 677 -28.37 -8.14 24.23
CA PRO A 677 -27.78 -7.65 25.47
C PRO A 677 -28.77 -6.93 26.41
N TYR A 678 -29.95 -6.58 25.91
CA TYR A 678 -30.97 -5.76 26.60
C TYR A 678 -32.19 -6.58 27.05
N GLY A 679 -32.09 -7.90 27.02
CA GLY A 679 -33.05 -8.84 27.58
C GLY A 679 -34.14 -9.33 26.61
N GLY A 680 -34.10 -8.94 25.34
CA GLY A 680 -34.95 -9.55 24.32
C GLY A 680 -34.48 -10.96 24.00
N THR A 681 -35.40 -11.92 24.01
CA THR A 681 -35.08 -13.34 23.81
C THR A 681 -36.10 -14.02 22.92
N THR A 682 -35.62 -14.93 22.08
CA THR A 682 -36.45 -15.83 21.27
C THR A 682 -35.96 -17.26 21.42
N ILE A 683 -36.90 -18.19 21.49
CA ILE A 683 -36.63 -19.61 21.73
C ILE A 683 -37.23 -20.45 20.60
N VAL A 684 -36.47 -21.44 20.13
CA VAL A 684 -36.95 -22.50 19.24
C VAL A 684 -36.64 -23.87 19.82
N GLU A 685 -37.61 -24.78 19.80
CA GLU A 685 -37.45 -26.16 20.28
C GLU A 685 -36.80 -27.04 19.21
N ILE A 686 -35.82 -27.84 19.62
CA ILE A 686 -35.11 -28.82 18.79
C ILE A 686 -35.36 -30.22 19.36
N ASP A 687 -35.98 -31.09 18.57
CA ASP A 687 -36.18 -32.49 18.94
C ASP A 687 -35.08 -33.36 18.31
N TYR A 688 -34.40 -34.22 19.09
CA TYR A 688 -33.47 -35.20 18.54
C TYR A 688 -33.64 -36.60 19.15
N THR A 689 -33.50 -37.62 18.31
CA THR A 689 -33.59 -39.03 18.72
C THR A 689 -32.30 -39.77 18.40
N VAL A 690 -31.64 -40.32 19.43
CA VAL A 690 -30.46 -41.18 19.32
C VAL A 690 -30.91 -42.63 19.32
N LEU A 691 -30.58 -43.35 18.24
CA LEU A 691 -30.90 -44.78 18.10
C LEU A 691 -29.99 -45.65 18.98
N PRO A 692 -30.47 -46.79 19.50
CA PRO A 692 -29.67 -47.72 20.29
C PRO A 692 -28.56 -48.38 19.46
N ASN A 693 -27.40 -48.58 20.07
CA ASN A 693 -26.27 -49.31 19.48
C ASN A 693 -26.54 -50.82 19.43
N THR A 694 -26.18 -51.46 18.33
CA THR A 694 -26.31 -52.90 18.10
C THR A 694 -24.92 -53.54 18.10
N THR A 695 -24.66 -54.46 19.02
CA THR A 695 -23.38 -55.17 19.08
C THR A 695 -23.04 -55.88 17.75
N PRO A 696 -21.77 -55.87 17.30
CA PRO A 696 -21.35 -56.60 16.10
C PRO A 696 -21.70 -58.08 16.17
N ARG A 697 -22.08 -58.65 15.03
CA ARG A 697 -22.46 -60.07 14.93
C ARG A 697 -21.56 -60.87 14.00
N ILE A 698 -21.48 -62.16 14.30
CA ILE A 698 -20.72 -63.15 13.52
C ILE A 698 -21.61 -63.63 12.37
N LEU A 699 -21.16 -63.43 11.13
CA LEU A 699 -21.81 -63.92 9.91
C LEU A 699 -21.55 -65.42 9.70
N SER A 700 -20.30 -65.83 9.88
CA SER A 700 -19.86 -67.23 9.75
C SER A 700 -18.53 -67.44 10.48
N THR A 701 -18.20 -68.69 10.80
CA THR A 701 -16.90 -69.04 11.43
C THR A 701 -15.91 -69.47 10.37
N PRO A 702 -14.69 -68.90 10.31
CA PRO A 702 -13.66 -69.34 9.38
C PRO A 702 -13.23 -70.80 9.61
N ASP A 703 -12.87 -71.50 8.54
CA ASP A 703 -12.26 -72.83 8.65
C ASP A 703 -10.93 -72.79 9.40
N ASN A 704 -10.67 -73.84 10.16
CA ASN A 704 -9.37 -74.09 10.79
C ASN A 704 -8.23 -74.05 9.76
N ILE A 705 -7.07 -73.53 10.17
CA ILE A 705 -5.94 -73.21 9.29
C ILE A 705 -4.85 -74.27 9.44
N ASN A 706 -4.62 -75.07 8.40
CA ASN A 706 -3.52 -76.03 8.35
C ASN A 706 -2.38 -75.51 7.47
N LEU A 707 -1.17 -75.41 8.04
CA LEU A 707 0.04 -74.88 7.41
C LEU A 707 1.12 -75.96 7.34
N ASN A 708 1.59 -76.27 6.13
CA ASN A 708 2.52 -77.39 5.89
C ASN A 708 4.01 -77.04 6.06
N ARG A 709 4.35 -75.82 6.49
CA ARG A 709 5.73 -75.43 6.87
C ARG A 709 5.70 -74.19 7.76
N THR A 710 6.77 -73.96 8.51
CA THR A 710 6.98 -72.65 9.14
C THR A 710 7.13 -71.56 8.07
N GLY A 711 6.63 -70.37 8.35
CA GLY A 711 6.57 -69.25 7.40
C GLY A 711 5.48 -69.35 6.33
N ALA A 712 4.75 -70.47 6.21
CA ALA A 712 3.53 -70.50 5.42
C ALA A 712 2.44 -69.67 6.08
N GLY A 713 1.58 -69.04 5.28
CA GLY A 713 0.49 -68.23 5.79
C GLY A 713 -0.82 -68.38 5.01
N LYS A 714 -1.90 -67.93 5.63
CA LYS A 714 -3.25 -67.87 5.07
C LYS A 714 -3.84 -66.50 5.40
N THR A 715 -4.50 -65.91 4.42
CA THR A 715 -5.19 -64.61 4.58
C THR A 715 -6.68 -64.83 4.73
N LEU A 716 -7.30 -64.13 5.68
CA LEU A 716 -8.74 -64.10 5.91
C LEU A 716 -9.24 -62.67 5.73
N LYS A 717 -10.33 -62.49 4.97
CA LYS A 717 -11.02 -61.20 4.88
C LYS A 717 -12.06 -61.13 6.00
N LEU A 718 -11.84 -60.27 6.98
CA LEU A 718 -12.62 -60.26 8.22
C LEU A 718 -14.07 -59.82 8.02
N THR A 719 -14.34 -58.98 7.02
CA THR A 719 -15.71 -58.57 6.66
C THR A 719 -16.58 -59.68 6.07
N ASP A 720 -15.99 -60.83 5.70
CA ASP A 720 -16.76 -62.01 5.31
C ASP A 720 -17.31 -62.78 6.55
N TYR A 721 -16.82 -62.45 7.75
CA TYR A 721 -17.10 -63.17 9.00
C TYR A 721 -17.75 -62.31 10.09
N PHE A 722 -17.58 -60.99 10.03
CA PHE A 722 -18.14 -60.05 10.98
C PHE A 722 -18.91 -58.95 10.27
N THR A 723 -20.05 -58.53 10.82
CA THR A 723 -20.81 -57.37 10.36
C THR A 723 -21.34 -56.57 11.54
N ASP A 724 -21.66 -55.33 11.26
CA ASP A 724 -22.34 -54.42 12.16
C ASP A 724 -23.64 -53.93 11.50
N ASP A 725 -24.77 -54.02 12.20
CA ASP A 725 -26.08 -53.65 11.64
C ASP A 725 -26.28 -52.12 11.65
N ASP A 726 -25.50 -51.37 12.44
CA ASP A 726 -25.50 -49.91 12.45
C ASP A 726 -24.62 -49.33 11.33
N GLY A 727 -23.83 -50.16 10.65
CA GLY A 727 -22.99 -49.78 9.51
C GLY A 727 -21.65 -49.18 9.91
N GLU A 728 -21.22 -49.44 11.16
CA GLU A 728 -19.96 -48.95 11.69
C GLU A 728 -18.75 -49.66 11.10
N THR A 729 -17.60 -48.98 11.06
CA THR A 729 -16.33 -49.64 10.71
C THR A 729 -15.80 -50.41 11.93
N LEU A 730 -15.74 -51.73 11.83
CA LEU A 730 -15.25 -52.60 12.90
C LEU A 730 -13.73 -52.54 13.03
N ALA A 731 -13.25 -52.42 14.26
CA ALA A 731 -11.86 -52.63 14.64
C ALA A 731 -11.61 -54.11 14.98
N TYR A 732 -10.47 -54.66 14.55
CA TYR A 732 -10.17 -56.08 14.75
C TYR A 732 -8.88 -56.31 15.53
N THR A 733 -8.90 -57.30 16.42
CA THR A 733 -7.72 -57.78 17.14
C THR A 733 -7.60 -59.30 17.05
N VAL A 734 -6.38 -59.82 17.22
CA VAL A 734 -6.10 -61.25 17.15
C VAL A 734 -5.16 -61.68 18.27
N THR A 735 -5.48 -62.78 18.94
CA THR A 735 -4.65 -63.38 19.99
C THR A 735 -4.43 -64.87 19.74
N PHE A 736 -3.36 -65.45 20.31
CA PHE A 736 -2.99 -66.84 20.12
C PHE A 736 -2.75 -67.54 21.47
N ASN A 737 -3.27 -68.75 21.62
CA ASN A 737 -3.06 -69.59 22.79
C ASN A 737 -2.87 -71.07 22.41
N PRO A 738 -1.71 -71.69 22.72
CA PRO A 738 -0.50 -71.09 23.29
C PRO A 738 0.20 -70.12 22.33
N GLN A 739 0.85 -69.08 22.89
CA GLN A 739 1.58 -68.07 22.12
C GLN A 739 2.83 -68.65 21.43
N GLY A 740 3.26 -68.01 20.33
CA GLY A 740 4.51 -68.32 19.64
C GLY A 740 4.43 -69.41 18.56
N PHE A 741 3.29 -70.09 18.42
CA PHE A 741 3.06 -71.09 17.37
C PHE A 741 2.65 -70.49 16.03
N ALA A 742 1.94 -69.36 16.06
CA ALA A 742 1.57 -68.57 14.89
C ALA A 742 1.58 -67.07 15.21
N THR A 743 1.49 -66.24 14.18
CA THR A 743 1.27 -64.80 14.28
C THR A 743 0.18 -64.35 13.33
N GLY A 744 -0.52 -63.29 13.72
CA GLY A 744 -1.55 -62.63 12.92
C GLY A 744 -1.19 -61.15 12.77
N THR A 745 -1.31 -60.61 11.56
CA THR A 745 -1.22 -59.17 11.29
C THR A 745 -2.47 -58.75 10.55
N ILE A 746 -3.04 -57.60 10.94
CA ILE A 746 -4.28 -57.08 10.38
C ILE A 746 -3.96 -55.79 9.65
N SER A 747 -4.32 -55.71 8.36
CA SER A 747 -4.24 -54.49 7.54
C SER A 747 -5.48 -54.44 6.66
N ASP A 748 -6.17 -53.30 6.62
CA ASP A 748 -7.30 -53.04 5.72
C ASP A 748 -8.40 -54.12 5.75
N GLY A 749 -8.74 -54.62 6.95
CA GLY A 749 -9.75 -55.67 7.13
C GLY A 749 -9.29 -57.08 6.73
N MET A 750 -8.01 -57.25 6.38
CA MET A 750 -7.40 -58.54 6.03
C MET A 750 -6.50 -59.03 7.16
N LEU A 751 -6.79 -60.23 7.69
CA LEU A 751 -5.96 -60.93 8.68
C LEU A 751 -5.01 -61.90 7.97
N ASN A 752 -3.71 -61.62 8.04
CA ASN A 752 -2.66 -62.50 7.56
C ASN A 752 -2.11 -63.34 8.72
N VAL A 753 -2.38 -64.64 8.68
CA VAL A 753 -1.93 -65.62 9.68
C VAL A 753 -0.72 -66.36 9.15
N ALA A 754 0.36 -66.46 9.92
CA ALA A 754 1.58 -67.19 9.54
C ALA A 754 2.03 -68.14 10.65
N GLY A 755 2.42 -69.37 10.27
CA GLY A 755 2.91 -70.39 11.19
C GLY A 755 4.36 -70.13 11.60
N LYS A 756 4.66 -70.08 12.90
CA LYS A 756 6.01 -69.83 13.43
C LYS A 756 6.71 -71.08 13.93
N LYS A 757 5.98 -71.97 14.59
CA LYS A 757 6.51 -73.19 15.21
C LYS A 757 5.57 -74.36 14.94
N PHE A 758 6.12 -75.55 14.70
CA PHE A 758 5.31 -76.75 14.58
C PHE A 758 4.50 -76.99 15.85
N GLY A 759 3.21 -77.26 15.69
CA GLY A 759 2.26 -77.45 16.77
C GLY A 759 0.92 -76.78 16.49
N LEU A 760 0.02 -76.90 17.46
CA LEU A 760 -1.36 -76.44 17.38
C LEU A 760 -1.55 -75.25 18.33
N THR A 761 -2.20 -74.19 17.84
CA THR A 761 -2.66 -73.05 18.66
C THR A 761 -4.09 -72.68 18.29
N THR A 762 -4.85 -72.19 19.26
CA THR A 762 -6.11 -71.49 19.01
C THR A 762 -5.80 -70.03 18.71
N MET A 763 -6.41 -69.47 17.67
CA MET A 763 -6.38 -68.06 17.30
C MET A 763 -7.77 -67.47 17.57
N THR A 764 -7.86 -66.48 18.44
CA THR A 764 -9.11 -65.75 18.72
C THR A 764 -9.08 -64.44 17.96
N VAL A 765 -10.07 -64.22 17.10
CA VAL A 765 -10.27 -62.95 16.37
C VAL A 765 -11.45 -62.21 16.98
N THR A 766 -11.23 -60.97 17.41
CA THR A 766 -12.25 -60.12 18.04
C THR A 766 -12.56 -58.93 17.14
N ALA A 767 -13.85 -58.70 16.85
CA ALA A 767 -14.35 -57.52 16.16
C ALA A 767 -15.05 -56.60 17.16
N THR A 768 -14.74 -55.30 17.11
CA THR A 768 -15.17 -54.28 18.05
C THR A 768 -15.76 -53.08 17.31
N ASP A 769 -16.92 -52.59 17.74
CA ASP A 769 -17.60 -51.42 17.18
C ASP A 769 -17.06 -50.08 17.72
N ALA A 770 -17.63 -48.96 17.28
CA ALA A 770 -17.19 -47.62 17.69
C ALA A 770 -17.47 -47.32 19.17
N LEU A 771 -18.43 -48.04 19.78
CA LEU A 771 -18.82 -47.94 21.20
C LEU A 771 -18.20 -49.04 22.07
N LYS A 772 -17.23 -49.80 21.53
CA LYS A 772 -16.47 -50.88 22.18
C LYS A 772 -17.26 -52.17 22.47
N ALA A 773 -18.47 -52.32 21.97
CA ALA A 773 -19.14 -53.61 21.98
C ALA A 773 -18.45 -54.55 20.98
N SER A 774 -18.37 -55.85 21.30
CA SER A 774 -17.55 -56.79 20.53
C SER A 774 -18.09 -58.21 20.49
N CYS A 775 -17.68 -58.95 19.48
CA CYS A 775 -17.86 -60.40 19.36
C CYS A 775 -16.55 -61.07 18.93
N SER A 776 -16.41 -62.39 19.10
CA SER A 776 -15.16 -63.09 18.80
C SER A 776 -15.38 -64.49 18.25
N VAL A 777 -14.44 -64.99 17.45
CA VAL A 777 -14.41 -66.36 16.93
C VAL A 777 -13.06 -67.02 17.22
N ASP A 778 -13.09 -68.31 17.57
CA ASP A 778 -11.90 -69.13 17.78
C ASP A 778 -11.64 -70.03 16.56
N ILE A 779 -10.38 -70.06 16.12
CA ILE A 779 -9.93 -70.81 14.94
C ILE A 779 -8.69 -71.61 15.31
N LEU A 780 -8.67 -72.91 15.04
CA LEU A 780 -7.48 -73.73 15.26
C LEU A 780 -6.47 -73.50 14.12
N VAL A 781 -5.23 -73.20 14.49
CA VAL A 781 -4.10 -73.03 13.57
C VAL A 781 -3.08 -74.12 13.87
N LEU A 782 -2.91 -75.04 12.92
CA LEU A 782 -1.90 -76.09 12.96
C LEU A 782 -0.76 -75.74 12.00
N THR A 783 0.47 -75.73 12.51
CA THR A 783 1.68 -75.73 11.66
C THR A 783 2.36 -77.09 11.77
N ARG A 784 2.61 -77.76 10.65
CA ARG A 784 3.24 -79.10 10.58
C ARG A 784 4.36 -79.14 9.55
N ASP A 785 5.17 -80.19 9.57
CA ASP A 785 6.15 -80.47 8.52
C ASP A 785 5.46 -81.25 7.39
N GLY A 786 5.16 -80.55 6.30
CA GLY A 786 4.50 -81.10 5.11
C GLY A 786 5.33 -82.11 4.35
N ASN A 787 6.65 -82.18 4.58
CA ASN A 787 7.49 -83.22 3.99
C ASN A 787 7.28 -84.58 4.67
N GLN A 788 6.70 -84.59 5.88
CA GLN A 788 6.27 -85.82 6.53
C GLN A 788 4.81 -86.12 6.13
N PRO A 789 4.51 -87.33 5.64
CA PRO A 789 3.14 -87.71 5.32
C PRO A 789 2.26 -87.90 6.58
N VAL A 790 2.90 -88.23 7.72
CA VAL A 790 2.24 -88.50 9.01
C VAL A 790 3.08 -87.95 10.17
N ASP A 791 2.41 -87.39 11.17
CA ASP A 791 3.02 -86.97 12.42
C ASP A 791 2.64 -87.96 13.53
N LEU A 792 3.65 -88.48 14.24
CA LEU A 792 3.50 -89.41 15.35
C LEU A 792 3.95 -88.72 16.64
N TYR A 793 3.02 -88.44 17.55
CA TYR A 793 3.35 -87.68 18.75
C TYR A 793 2.47 -88.03 19.97
N PRO A 794 3.00 -87.90 21.20
CA PRO A 794 4.41 -87.69 21.48
C PRO A 794 5.24 -88.94 21.12
N ASN A 795 6.51 -88.74 20.77
CA ASN A 795 7.50 -89.81 20.63
C ASN A 795 8.78 -89.32 21.33
N PRO A 796 9.19 -89.90 22.48
CA PRO A 796 8.66 -91.11 23.11
C PRO A 796 7.20 -90.98 23.60
N VAL A 797 6.42 -92.06 23.51
CA VAL A 797 5.02 -92.14 23.97
C VAL A 797 4.94 -92.79 25.35
N THR A 798 4.07 -92.27 26.23
CA THR A 798 3.68 -92.94 27.47
C THR A 798 2.38 -93.71 27.26
N ASP A 799 1.25 -93.02 27.12
CA ASP A 799 -0.07 -93.66 27.21
C ASP A 799 -0.82 -93.62 25.89
N VAL A 800 -0.74 -92.51 25.16
CA VAL A 800 -1.49 -92.31 23.91
C VAL A 800 -0.58 -91.81 22.81
N LEU A 801 -0.49 -92.58 21.74
CA LEU A 801 0.18 -92.17 20.50
C LEU A 801 -0.86 -91.51 19.59
N ASN A 802 -0.65 -90.25 19.23
CA ASN A 802 -1.45 -89.56 18.23
C ASN A 802 -0.81 -89.76 16.86
N ILE A 803 -1.64 -90.14 15.89
CA ILE A 803 -1.28 -90.22 14.47
C ILE A 803 -2.08 -89.14 13.77
N ARG A 804 -1.38 -88.20 13.13
CA ARG A 804 -1.98 -87.08 12.40
C ARG A 804 -1.52 -87.08 10.95
N THR A 805 -2.41 -86.69 10.05
CA THR A 805 -2.15 -86.52 8.62
C THR A 805 -2.34 -85.06 8.21
N GLY A 806 -1.72 -84.66 7.09
CA GLY A 806 -1.88 -83.31 6.53
C GLY A 806 -3.23 -83.03 5.89
N GLU A 807 -4.01 -84.07 5.59
CA GLU A 807 -5.36 -83.99 5.04
C GLU A 807 -6.24 -85.07 5.67
N LYS A 808 -7.56 -84.93 5.54
CA LYS A 808 -8.50 -85.95 6.00
C LYS A 808 -8.37 -87.21 5.15
N THR A 809 -8.00 -88.32 5.75
CA THR A 809 -7.85 -89.61 5.06
C THR A 809 -8.10 -90.79 6.00
N GLY A 810 -8.68 -91.85 5.44
CA GLY A 810 -8.65 -93.17 6.06
C GLY A 810 -7.24 -93.74 6.03
N ALA A 811 -6.82 -94.33 7.15
CA ALA A 811 -5.52 -94.98 7.31
C ALA A 811 -5.65 -96.29 8.08
N GLU A 812 -5.01 -97.34 7.57
CA GLU A 812 -4.87 -98.61 8.30
C GLU A 812 -3.56 -98.57 9.09
N VAL A 813 -3.66 -98.65 10.42
CA VAL A 813 -2.54 -98.55 11.34
C VAL A 813 -2.27 -99.93 11.92
N THR A 814 -1.03 -100.38 11.79
CA THR A 814 -0.52 -101.62 12.40
C THR A 814 0.68 -101.31 13.27
N ILE A 815 0.70 -101.81 14.51
CA ILE A 815 1.83 -101.67 15.42
C ILE A 815 2.42 -103.04 15.69
N THR A 816 3.74 -103.13 15.59
CA THR A 816 4.53 -104.36 15.77
C THR A 816 5.65 -104.13 16.79
N SER A 817 5.87 -105.09 17.69
CA SER A 817 6.96 -105.07 18.66
C SER A 817 8.33 -105.32 18.01
N SER A 818 9.42 -105.09 18.74
CA SER A 818 10.79 -105.40 18.31
C SER A 818 11.05 -106.89 18.04
N SER A 819 10.23 -107.79 18.60
CA SER A 819 10.25 -109.23 18.29
C SER A 819 9.43 -109.62 17.04
N GLY A 820 8.80 -108.64 16.37
CA GLY A 820 7.96 -108.85 15.18
C GLY A 820 6.51 -109.20 15.49
N ALA A 821 6.09 -109.25 16.76
CA ALA A 821 4.72 -109.56 17.13
C ALA A 821 3.80 -108.36 16.86
N ARG A 822 2.68 -108.58 16.16
CA ARG A 822 1.67 -107.55 15.91
C ARG A 822 0.84 -107.31 17.17
N VAL A 823 0.89 -106.10 17.71
CA VAL A 823 0.20 -105.73 18.95
C VAL A 823 -1.08 -104.91 18.70
N LEU A 824 -1.19 -104.23 17.56
CA LEU A 824 -2.40 -103.53 17.15
C LEU A 824 -2.58 -103.56 15.64
N LYS A 825 -3.84 -103.65 15.20
CA LYS A 825 -4.26 -103.41 13.82
C LYS A 825 -5.65 -102.79 13.81
N GLY A 826 -5.81 -101.64 13.16
CA GLY A 826 -7.11 -100.96 13.06
C GLY A 826 -7.15 -99.95 11.91
N THR A 827 -8.37 -99.57 11.51
CA THR A 827 -8.61 -98.53 10.49
C THR A 827 -9.15 -97.28 11.18
N TYR A 828 -8.58 -96.13 10.85
CA TYR A 828 -8.91 -94.85 11.46
C TYR A 828 -9.13 -93.78 10.40
N GLU A 829 -10.11 -92.92 10.60
CA GLU A 829 -10.23 -91.66 9.87
C GLU A 829 -9.39 -90.60 10.58
N ILE A 830 -8.37 -90.09 9.90
CA ILE A 830 -7.36 -89.18 10.47
C ILE A 830 -7.41 -87.84 9.74
N SER A 831 -7.33 -86.73 10.47
CA SER A 831 -7.21 -85.40 9.88
C SER A 831 -6.25 -84.50 10.67
N PRO A 832 -5.88 -83.31 10.14
CA PRO A 832 -5.02 -82.36 10.83
C PRO A 832 -5.53 -81.98 12.22
N PHE A 833 -6.84 -81.77 12.37
CA PHE A 833 -7.45 -81.29 13.62
C PHE A 833 -8.12 -82.41 14.43
N GLN A 834 -8.21 -83.62 13.89
CA GLN A 834 -8.71 -84.82 14.57
C GLN A 834 -7.74 -85.99 14.32
N PRO A 835 -6.66 -86.10 15.11
CA PRO A 835 -5.70 -87.19 15.00
C PRO A 835 -6.30 -88.51 15.51
N ALA A 836 -5.86 -89.64 14.96
CA ALA A 836 -6.15 -90.95 15.56
C ALA A 836 -5.39 -91.08 16.87
N ARG A 837 -6.10 -91.49 17.92
CA ARG A 837 -5.55 -91.69 19.26
C ARG A 837 -5.41 -93.18 19.50
N ILE A 838 -4.19 -93.66 19.56
CA ILE A 838 -3.88 -95.06 19.80
C ILE A 838 -3.49 -95.23 21.27
N ASP A 839 -4.25 -96.05 21.98
CA ASP A 839 -3.95 -96.42 23.36
C ASP A 839 -2.76 -97.38 23.40
N MET A 840 -1.70 -96.96 24.10
CA MET A 840 -0.44 -97.68 24.27
C MET A 840 -0.22 -98.11 25.72
N THR A 841 -1.17 -97.84 26.64
CA THR A 841 -1.01 -98.03 28.09
C THR A 841 -0.70 -99.47 28.50
N THR A 842 -1.28 -100.44 27.80
CA THR A 842 -1.14 -101.88 28.11
C THR A 842 0.12 -102.52 27.52
N LEU A 843 0.90 -101.78 26.73
CA LEU A 843 2.11 -102.26 26.08
C LEU A 843 3.34 -102.01 26.95
N SER A 844 4.27 -102.98 26.99
CA SER A 844 5.52 -102.84 27.75
C SER A 844 6.45 -101.80 27.11
N GLY A 845 7.29 -101.17 27.94
CA GLY A 845 8.33 -100.24 27.47
C GLY A 845 9.25 -100.88 26.42
N GLY A 846 9.55 -100.15 25.35
CA GLY A 846 10.34 -100.67 24.22
C GLY A 846 10.13 -99.93 22.90
N VAL A 847 10.82 -100.39 21.85
CA VAL A 847 10.69 -99.85 20.50
C VAL A 847 9.60 -100.60 19.74
N TYR A 848 8.65 -99.86 19.17
CA TYR A 848 7.58 -100.38 18.34
C TYR A 848 7.67 -99.80 16.93
N SER A 849 7.41 -100.63 15.93
CA SER A 849 7.28 -100.18 14.54
C SER A 849 5.81 -99.96 14.22
N VAL A 850 5.47 -98.73 13.82
CA VAL A 850 4.14 -98.28 13.42
C VAL A 850 4.11 -98.20 11.91
N SER A 851 3.34 -99.09 11.30
CA SER A 851 3.09 -99.15 9.87
C SER A 851 1.73 -98.54 9.56
N ILE A 852 1.72 -97.46 8.78
CA ILE A 852 0.52 -96.68 8.45
C ILE A 852 0.32 -96.79 6.93
N ASN A 853 -0.74 -97.47 6.53
CA ASN A 853 -1.11 -97.62 5.12
C ASN A 853 -2.16 -96.56 4.77
N ILE A 854 -1.78 -95.63 3.91
CA ILE A 854 -2.66 -94.58 3.39
C ILE A 854 -2.79 -94.79 1.89
N LYS A 855 -3.98 -95.20 1.44
CA LYS A 855 -4.30 -95.39 0.00
C LYS A 855 -3.27 -96.26 -0.74
N GLY A 856 -2.75 -97.30 -0.09
CA GLY A 856 -1.76 -98.24 -0.67
C GLY A 856 -0.31 -97.85 -0.46
N VAL A 857 -0.02 -96.65 0.07
CA VAL A 857 1.33 -96.23 0.46
C VAL A 857 1.57 -96.60 1.91
N ILE A 858 2.53 -97.49 2.16
CA ILE A 858 2.90 -97.93 3.50
C ILE A 858 4.03 -97.06 4.02
N ILE A 859 3.77 -96.37 5.12
CA ILE A 859 4.74 -95.55 5.83
C ILE A 859 5.06 -96.24 7.15
N THR A 860 6.31 -96.64 7.34
CA THR A 860 6.76 -97.26 8.59
C THR A 860 7.63 -96.27 9.37
N ARG A 861 7.36 -96.17 10.67
CA ARG A 861 8.08 -95.32 11.62
C ARG A 861 8.25 -96.05 12.94
N ASN A 862 9.38 -95.84 13.59
CA ASN A 862 9.62 -96.38 14.92
C ASN A 862 9.24 -95.36 15.99
N ILE A 863 8.59 -95.83 17.04
CA ILE A 863 8.32 -95.06 18.25
C ILE A 863 8.95 -95.74 19.45
N VAL A 864 9.22 -94.97 20.49
CA VAL A 864 9.69 -95.47 21.79
C VAL A 864 8.53 -95.36 22.78
N LYS A 865 8.10 -96.50 23.35
CA LYS A 865 7.21 -96.54 24.51
C LYS A 865 8.05 -96.46 25.78
N LEU A 866 7.81 -95.45 26.60
CA LEU A 866 8.43 -95.28 27.91
C LEU A 866 7.85 -96.24 28.94
#